data_AF-A0A8T5M2V9-F1
#
_entry.id   AF-A0A8T5M2V9-F1
#
_cell.length_a   1.000
_cell.length_b   1.000
_cell.length_c   1.000
_cell.angle_alpha   90.00
_cell.angle_beta   90.00
_cell.angle_gamma   90.00
#
_symmetry.space_group_name_H-M   'P 1'
#
loop_
_entity.id
_entity.type
_entity.pdbx_description
1 polymer ?
#
loop_
_entity_poly.entity_id
_entity_poly.type
_entity_poly.pdbx_seq_one_letter_code
_entity_poly.pdbx_strand_id
1 'polypeptide(L)'
;MVCKVWILLIGLILLPVSIAYTGCNDPELNVGELTCREVETCGLLNWPNSYYLLNNDVSSENTCLVLAGAHNSVLDLNEHTITYNTLALDLHNWNFEEPFGSDNWVIDHPGNVERVYAPNEELDDYLWDDYFIRITSAQPTTLRSNLIHIPNADQTYIAWMIPHGPYHDPPSIFIEVEREDGVTLCRTEHGNFERAPGIKCEFQASAPINVYVKIGTLISDPQYTVNMDFIGFASAFDQGILIRPYSDYLRAPDNPEVSRSDNVKIFNGFVIQGDGRGPYGTGLELVSDDLEINNVLSSVNGINTENVMIQSAEAEVYNNTLISSSPYVFNRMSITAQLKVHYACDGISIHDNFIIGGPQRGIEVGGADNVEVFNNWVHQNSTVTNNHGLGAYGGYNISFVNNTVHPIHGRGISFEADPYHPFVSGYIINNSVIVYERPPSEYYHNFDFTCAHGIKLENNIEDVTVMGNIVDSSTGPLTWGGCPLNIGVDENSRNITVQNNTFISEYREGSESESFASAFLAYGDHSELLIEGNDFYSNHLFYYTSATIDPGPLIQSNTFTRTYPERKPFHTILFEGWHQHFVETRFLNTTLEGAEYTDLYINGQSGVYEYDYSVGWFLDVVALGSGQPLQNANIQIHDAYSDLVFTGTTNEEGRVQTDLTEFELSGYANTFEEILMYSPFRVTATYGADEQYEIVEMDESKELIFQFGDTCPVPYDYPPCGCMTTEEVTNAIVAWFAGGISFSNIIDGLEIFKDGPGC
;
A
#
# COMPACT_ATOMS: atom_id res chain seq x y z
N MET A 1 14.83 -15.67 -20.59
CA MET A 1 15.17 -16.25 -19.28
C MET A 1 13.89 -16.87 -18.75
N VAL A 2 13.93 -18.17 -18.44
CA VAL A 2 12.74 -19.00 -18.18
C VAL A 2 12.33 -18.82 -16.72
N CYS A 3 11.50 -17.80 -16.43
CA CYS A 3 10.84 -17.70 -15.13
C CYS A 3 9.64 -18.63 -15.12
N LYS A 4 9.83 -19.73 -14.39
CA LYS A 4 8.83 -20.74 -14.09
C LYS A 4 7.71 -20.12 -13.27
N VAL A 5 6.53 -20.13 -13.87
CA VAL A 5 5.21 -20.15 -13.24
C VAL A 5 5.26 -21.03 -11.98
N TRP A 6 5.23 -20.39 -10.82
CA TRP A 6 4.93 -20.96 -9.49
C TRP A 6 3.61 -20.37 -8.96
N ILE A 7 2.65 -20.17 -9.86
CA ILE A 7 1.25 -19.95 -9.52
C ILE A 7 0.52 -21.21 -9.98
N LEU A 8 -0.32 -21.79 -9.11
CA LEU A 8 -1.09 -23.04 -9.26
C LEU A 8 -0.39 -24.37 -8.90
N LEU A 9 0.22 -24.43 -7.72
CA LEU A 9 -0.25 -25.42 -6.74
C LEU A 9 -0.82 -24.56 -5.61
N ILE A 10 -2.15 -24.46 -5.47
CA ILE A 10 -2.86 -25.10 -4.35
C ILE A 10 -1.85 -25.75 -3.42
N GLY A 11 -1.21 -24.92 -2.59
CA GLY A 11 -0.61 -25.42 -1.38
C GLY A 11 -1.70 -26.25 -0.73
N LEU A 12 -1.36 -27.48 -0.39
CA LEU A 12 -2.10 -28.18 0.64
C LEU A 12 -2.21 -27.17 1.79
N ILE A 13 -3.34 -26.48 1.86
CA ILE A 13 -3.79 -25.88 3.09
C ILE A 13 -3.91 -27.13 3.94
N LEU A 14 -2.90 -27.35 4.78
CA LEU A 14 -3.06 -28.17 5.96
C LEU A 14 -4.05 -27.38 6.81
N LEU A 15 -5.33 -27.36 6.37
CA LEU A 15 -6.41 -27.02 7.24
C LEU A 15 -6.19 -27.96 8.41
N PRO A 16 -6.05 -27.43 9.65
CA PRO A 16 -6.09 -28.29 10.80
C PRO A 16 -7.30 -29.20 10.59
N VAL A 17 -7.06 -30.52 10.65
CA VAL A 17 -8.15 -31.49 10.50
C VAL A 17 -9.06 -31.23 11.68
N SER A 18 -10.09 -30.41 11.46
CA SER A 18 -11.14 -30.17 12.44
C SER A 18 -11.87 -31.47 12.65
N ILE A 19 -12.28 -31.70 13.89
CA ILE A 19 -13.11 -32.84 14.24
C ILE A 19 -14.53 -32.33 14.04
N ALA A 20 -15.20 -32.79 12.99
CA ALA A 20 -16.63 -32.55 12.84
C ALA A 20 -17.41 -33.33 13.91
N TYR A 21 -18.17 -32.61 14.73
CA TYR A 21 -19.01 -33.18 15.77
C TYR A 21 -20.36 -33.62 15.20
N THR A 22 -20.92 -34.69 15.77
CA THR A 22 -22.21 -35.23 15.33
C THR A 22 -23.42 -34.57 16.00
N GLY A 23 -23.19 -33.68 16.96
CA GLY A 23 -24.21 -32.94 17.70
C GLY A 23 -23.79 -32.61 19.13
N CYS A 24 -24.67 -31.99 19.90
CA CYS A 24 -24.37 -31.57 21.28
C CYS A 24 -24.16 -32.72 22.27
N ASN A 25 -24.47 -33.96 21.87
CA ASN A 25 -24.24 -35.16 22.67
C ASN A 25 -22.94 -35.88 22.30
N ASP A 26 -22.12 -35.30 21.42
CA ASP A 26 -20.86 -35.89 20.99
C ASP A 26 -19.89 -36.00 22.18
N PRO A 27 -19.36 -37.20 22.50
CA PRO A 27 -18.51 -37.40 23.66
C PRO A 27 -17.15 -36.69 23.56
N GLU A 28 -16.72 -36.28 22.37
CA GLU A 28 -15.47 -35.54 22.17
C GLU A 28 -15.66 -34.02 22.31
N LEU A 29 -16.91 -33.53 22.24
CA LEU A 29 -17.24 -32.12 22.41
C LEU A 29 -17.16 -31.71 23.89
N ASN A 30 -16.17 -30.89 24.24
CA ASN A 30 -16.04 -30.31 25.57
C ASN A 30 -16.40 -28.82 25.56
N VAL A 31 -17.66 -28.52 25.90
CA VAL A 31 -18.18 -27.13 25.96
C VAL A 31 -17.92 -26.42 27.29
N GLY A 32 -17.23 -27.06 28.25
CA GLY A 32 -16.95 -26.49 29.56
C GLY A 32 -18.23 -26.15 30.35
N GLU A 33 -18.37 -24.88 30.75
CA GLU A 33 -19.56 -24.37 31.48
C GLU A 33 -20.69 -23.89 30.56
N LEU A 34 -20.49 -23.92 29.23
CA LEU A 34 -21.47 -23.45 28.26
C LEU A 34 -22.61 -24.46 28.06
N THR A 35 -23.79 -23.95 27.75
CA THR A 35 -24.93 -24.79 27.35
C THR A 35 -24.87 -25.04 25.84
N CYS A 36 -24.64 -26.30 25.42
CA CYS A 36 -24.65 -26.64 24.00
C CYS A 36 -26.06 -26.55 23.39
N ARG A 37 -26.16 -25.95 22.19
CA ARG A 37 -27.39 -25.76 21.43
C ARG A 37 -27.14 -26.05 19.95
N GLU A 38 -27.93 -26.94 19.38
CA GLU A 38 -27.86 -27.26 17.96
C GLU A 38 -28.55 -26.16 17.15
N VAL A 39 -27.92 -25.74 16.06
CA VAL A 39 -28.46 -24.80 15.08
C VAL A 39 -28.72 -25.59 13.80
N GLU A 40 -29.99 -25.68 13.38
CA GLU A 40 -30.40 -26.44 12.20
C GLU A 40 -30.96 -25.57 11.05
N THR A 41 -31.23 -24.30 11.35
CA THR A 41 -31.80 -23.32 10.42
C THR A 41 -31.27 -21.92 10.72
N CYS A 42 -31.25 -21.06 9.71
CA CYS A 42 -31.06 -19.61 9.88
C CYS A 42 -32.08 -19.03 10.88
N GLY A 43 -31.70 -17.99 11.63
CA GLY A 43 -32.56 -17.34 12.60
C GLY A 43 -31.82 -16.64 13.75
N LEU A 44 -32.59 -16.33 14.80
CA LEU A 44 -32.13 -15.61 15.99
C LEU A 44 -31.45 -16.54 17.01
N LEU A 45 -30.23 -16.19 17.41
CA LEU A 45 -29.46 -16.84 18.47
C LEU A 45 -29.31 -15.86 19.65
N ASN A 46 -30.07 -16.06 20.73
CA ASN A 46 -30.22 -15.05 21.80
C ASN A 46 -30.05 -15.59 23.22
N TRP A 47 -29.27 -16.65 23.39
CA TRP A 47 -29.05 -17.30 24.68
C TRP A 47 -27.60 -17.05 25.14
N PRO A 48 -27.38 -16.32 26.24
CA PRO A 48 -26.03 -16.14 26.76
C PRO A 48 -25.47 -17.44 27.34
N ASN A 49 -24.15 -17.51 27.48
CA ASN A 49 -23.40 -18.68 28.00
C ASN A 49 -23.73 -19.96 27.21
N SER A 50 -23.79 -19.85 25.88
CA SER A 50 -24.16 -20.95 25.00
C SER A 50 -23.04 -21.34 24.05
N TYR A 51 -22.97 -22.64 23.73
CA TYR A 51 -22.17 -23.18 22.64
C TYR A 51 -23.13 -23.54 21.51
N TYR A 52 -23.22 -22.71 20.49
CA TYR A 52 -24.00 -22.96 19.29
C TYR A 52 -23.21 -23.83 18.33
N LEU A 53 -23.72 -25.03 18.06
CA LEU A 53 -23.13 -25.99 17.13
C LEU A 53 -24.01 -26.09 15.89
N LEU A 54 -23.47 -25.71 14.73
CA LEU A 54 -24.15 -25.91 13.45
C LEU A 54 -24.08 -27.40 13.07
N ASN A 55 -25.22 -28.03 12.79
CA ASN A 55 -25.28 -29.50 12.53
C ASN A 55 -25.52 -29.86 11.06
N ASN A 56 -25.77 -28.86 10.23
CA ASN A 56 -26.05 -28.99 8.80
C ASN A 56 -25.80 -27.65 8.10
N ASP A 57 -25.69 -27.69 6.78
CA ASP A 57 -25.69 -26.47 5.98
C ASP A 57 -27.06 -25.79 6.09
N VAL A 58 -27.05 -24.46 6.25
CA VAL A 58 -28.24 -23.62 6.39
C VAL A 58 -28.21 -22.51 5.36
N SER A 59 -29.39 -22.11 4.88
CA SER A 59 -29.50 -21.04 3.88
C SER A 59 -30.67 -20.09 4.14
N SER A 60 -30.49 -18.81 3.81
CA SER A 60 -31.52 -17.77 3.88
C SER A 60 -31.52 -16.93 2.59
N GLU A 61 -32.71 -16.53 2.17
CA GLU A 61 -32.88 -15.55 1.08
C GLU A 61 -32.27 -14.19 1.42
N ASN A 62 -32.14 -13.88 2.72
CA ASN A 62 -31.72 -12.60 3.27
C ASN A 62 -30.59 -12.84 4.30
N THR A 63 -30.51 -12.07 5.38
CA THR A 63 -29.64 -12.36 6.54
C THR A 63 -29.91 -13.78 7.09
N CYS A 64 -28.85 -14.54 7.43
CA CYS A 64 -29.00 -15.89 7.96
C CYS A 64 -29.01 -15.96 9.50
N LEU A 65 -27.91 -15.63 10.18
CA LEU A 65 -27.83 -15.73 11.65
C LEU A 65 -27.72 -14.35 12.31
N VAL A 66 -28.55 -14.12 13.32
CA VAL A 66 -28.48 -12.91 14.15
C VAL A 66 -28.20 -13.30 15.60
N LEU A 67 -27.06 -12.87 16.14
CA LEU A 67 -26.66 -13.11 17.52
C LEU A 67 -27.01 -11.89 18.38
N ALA A 68 -28.15 -11.95 19.06
CA ALA A 68 -28.69 -10.84 19.82
C ALA A 68 -28.79 -11.16 21.32
N GLY A 69 -27.89 -10.58 22.12
CA GLY A 69 -27.83 -10.86 23.57
C GLY A 69 -27.17 -12.20 23.90
N ALA A 70 -26.43 -12.78 22.96
CA ALA A 70 -25.70 -14.03 23.10
C ALA A 70 -24.33 -13.83 23.75
N HIS A 71 -24.26 -13.17 24.91
CA HIS A 71 -23.00 -12.91 25.61
C HIS A 71 -22.30 -14.21 26.06
N ASN A 72 -20.98 -14.21 26.10
CA ASN A 72 -20.14 -15.36 26.49
C ASN A 72 -20.51 -16.61 25.67
N SER A 73 -20.53 -16.50 24.35
CA SER A 73 -21.00 -17.59 23.49
C SER A 73 -19.95 -18.01 22.47
N VAL A 74 -20.05 -19.26 22.07
CA VAL A 74 -19.27 -19.84 20.97
C VAL A 74 -20.24 -20.21 19.86
N LEU A 75 -19.94 -19.81 18.63
CA LEU A 75 -20.57 -20.29 17.41
C LEU A 75 -19.57 -21.13 16.63
N ASP A 76 -19.70 -22.45 16.78
CA ASP A 76 -18.95 -23.43 16.03
C ASP A 76 -19.75 -23.81 14.78
N LEU A 77 -19.21 -23.43 13.62
CA LEU A 77 -19.81 -23.73 12.33
C LEU A 77 -19.60 -25.21 11.93
N ASN A 78 -18.73 -25.95 12.64
CA ASN A 78 -18.59 -27.41 12.55
C ASN A 78 -18.45 -27.93 11.10
N GLU A 79 -17.63 -27.26 10.29
CA GLU A 79 -17.38 -27.52 8.87
C GLU A 79 -18.61 -27.34 7.95
N HIS A 80 -19.71 -26.80 8.46
CA HIS A 80 -20.92 -26.53 7.69
C HIS A 80 -20.93 -25.15 7.05
N THR A 81 -21.81 -25.00 6.08
CA THR A 81 -21.98 -23.79 5.29
C THR A 81 -23.22 -23.00 5.72
N ILE A 82 -23.01 -21.71 5.99
CA ILE A 82 -24.05 -20.69 6.02
C ILE A 82 -24.10 -20.02 4.65
N THR A 83 -25.23 -20.12 3.95
CA THR A 83 -25.46 -19.38 2.70
C THR A 83 -26.52 -18.30 2.92
N TYR A 84 -26.16 -17.03 2.75
CA TYR A 84 -27.10 -15.91 2.91
C TYR A 84 -27.34 -15.22 1.57
N ASN A 85 -28.36 -14.35 1.49
CA ASN A 85 -28.67 -13.62 0.27
C ASN A 85 -28.88 -14.56 -0.96
N THR A 86 -29.65 -15.64 -0.80
CA THR A 86 -29.90 -16.60 -1.89
C THR A 86 -30.98 -16.16 -2.89
N LEU A 87 -31.65 -15.03 -2.65
CA LEU A 87 -32.70 -14.53 -3.53
C LEU A 87 -32.11 -13.89 -4.80
N ALA A 88 -32.00 -14.67 -5.86
CA ALA A 88 -31.66 -14.16 -7.20
C ALA A 88 -32.88 -13.55 -7.88
N LEU A 89 -32.79 -12.27 -8.26
CA LEU A 89 -33.81 -11.57 -9.04
C LEU A 89 -33.46 -11.62 -10.54
N ASP A 90 -34.46 -11.91 -11.38
CA ASP A 90 -34.28 -12.10 -12.82
C ASP A 90 -34.33 -10.75 -13.58
N LEU A 91 -33.23 -10.00 -13.54
CA LEU A 91 -32.99 -8.88 -14.44
C LEU A 91 -32.25 -9.39 -15.69
N HIS A 92 -32.98 -9.64 -16.78
CA HIS A 92 -32.38 -10.20 -18.00
C HIS A 92 -31.45 -9.17 -18.67
N ASN A 93 -30.26 -9.61 -19.11
CA ASN A 93 -29.33 -8.81 -19.93
C ASN A 93 -28.83 -7.57 -19.20
N TRP A 94 -28.42 -7.75 -17.96
CA TRP A 94 -28.01 -6.69 -17.03
C TRP A 94 -26.61 -6.11 -17.33
N ASN A 95 -25.77 -6.86 -18.05
CA ASN A 95 -24.46 -6.47 -18.59
C ASN A 95 -24.48 -6.21 -20.10
N PHE A 96 -25.65 -6.25 -20.74
CA PHE A 96 -25.82 -5.97 -22.16
C PHE A 96 -25.04 -6.87 -23.12
N GLU A 97 -24.70 -8.08 -22.69
CA GLU A 97 -24.03 -9.11 -23.51
C GLU A 97 -24.95 -9.75 -24.57
N GLU A 98 -26.25 -9.46 -24.51
CA GLU A 98 -27.23 -9.88 -25.51
C GLU A 98 -27.81 -8.67 -26.27
N PRO A 99 -28.20 -8.83 -27.55
CA PRO A 99 -28.95 -7.78 -28.26
C PRO A 99 -30.27 -7.42 -27.58
N PHE A 100 -30.73 -6.18 -27.76
CA PHE A 100 -32.04 -5.75 -27.28
C PHE A 100 -33.19 -6.50 -27.96
N GLY A 101 -34.20 -6.86 -27.18
CA GLY A 101 -35.41 -7.54 -27.61
C GLY A 101 -36.60 -7.19 -26.70
N SER A 102 -37.81 -7.57 -27.11
CA SER A 102 -39.03 -7.32 -26.32
C SER A 102 -39.02 -7.98 -24.94
N ASP A 103 -38.16 -8.98 -24.77
CA ASP A 103 -38.14 -9.87 -23.61
C ASP A 103 -37.05 -9.45 -22.60
N ASN A 104 -36.24 -8.43 -22.90
CA ASN A 104 -35.23 -7.87 -21.98
C ASN A 104 -35.42 -6.36 -21.73
N TRP A 105 -35.20 -5.51 -22.73
CA TRP A 105 -35.15 -4.06 -22.59
C TRP A 105 -35.97 -3.38 -23.69
N VAL A 106 -36.97 -2.61 -23.28
CA VAL A 106 -37.80 -1.77 -24.16
C VAL A 106 -37.26 -0.35 -24.17
N ILE A 107 -36.93 0.14 -25.38
CA ILE A 107 -36.32 1.46 -25.60
C ILE A 107 -37.36 2.39 -26.23
N ASP A 108 -37.58 3.57 -25.65
CA ASP A 108 -38.56 4.55 -26.16
C ASP A 108 -38.10 5.25 -27.47
N HIS A 109 -36.82 5.52 -27.59
CA HIS A 109 -36.17 6.15 -28.74
C HIS A 109 -34.98 5.32 -29.23
N PRO A 110 -35.22 4.16 -29.88
CA PRO A 110 -34.15 3.21 -30.23
C PRO A 110 -33.09 3.78 -31.18
N GLY A 111 -33.39 4.85 -31.93
CA GLY A 111 -32.39 5.52 -32.78
C GLY A 111 -31.28 6.27 -32.01
N ASN A 112 -31.45 6.47 -30.70
CA ASN A 112 -30.47 7.13 -29.84
C ASN A 112 -29.61 6.15 -29.03
N VAL A 113 -29.92 4.85 -29.10
CA VAL A 113 -29.29 3.82 -28.27
C VAL A 113 -28.55 2.83 -29.16
N GLU A 114 -27.27 2.65 -28.88
CA GLU A 114 -26.41 1.70 -29.55
C GLU A 114 -25.84 0.72 -28.52
N ARG A 115 -25.80 -0.56 -28.89
CA ARG A 115 -25.03 -1.56 -28.16
C ARG A 115 -23.66 -1.63 -28.83
N VAL A 116 -22.63 -1.24 -28.11
CA VAL A 116 -21.28 -1.09 -28.65
C VAL A 116 -20.46 -2.31 -28.27
N TYR A 117 -19.85 -2.98 -29.26
CA TYR A 117 -18.84 -3.99 -28.98
C TYR A 117 -17.59 -3.25 -28.58
N ALA A 118 -17.26 -3.48 -27.35
CA ALA A 118 -16.44 -2.59 -26.64
C ALA A 118 -15.04 -2.63 -27.29
N PRO A 119 -14.33 -3.78 -27.44
CA PRO A 119 -12.93 -3.86 -27.92
C PRO A 119 -12.60 -3.16 -29.26
N ASN A 120 -13.60 -2.75 -30.04
CA ASN A 120 -13.39 -1.97 -31.27
C ASN A 120 -13.14 -0.48 -31.02
N GLU A 121 -13.36 0.02 -29.80
CA GLU A 121 -13.27 1.43 -29.47
C GLU A 121 -11.87 1.84 -28.97
N GLU A 122 -10.88 0.93 -28.98
CA GLU A 122 -9.53 1.16 -28.39
C GLU A 122 -9.62 1.64 -26.92
N LEU A 123 -10.67 1.22 -26.23
CA LEU A 123 -10.89 1.42 -24.80
C LEU A 123 -10.45 0.13 -24.12
N ASP A 124 -9.17 -0.04 -23.80
CA ASP A 124 -8.61 -1.33 -23.37
C ASP A 124 -9.19 -1.89 -22.03
N ASP A 125 -10.04 -1.14 -21.32
CA ASP A 125 -10.71 -1.56 -20.09
C ASP A 125 -12.23 -1.28 -20.12
N TYR A 126 -13.01 -2.27 -20.55
CA TYR A 126 -14.45 -2.35 -20.25
C TYR A 126 -14.65 -2.75 -18.80
N LEU A 127 -15.65 -2.17 -18.13
CA LEU A 127 -15.73 -2.24 -16.68
C LEU A 127 -15.95 -3.69 -16.20
N TRP A 128 -16.64 -4.53 -16.99
CA TRP A 128 -16.86 -5.93 -16.65
C TRP A 128 -16.90 -6.94 -17.80
N ASP A 129 -17.48 -6.63 -18.95
CA ASP A 129 -17.68 -7.58 -20.07
C ASP A 129 -17.36 -6.95 -21.46
N ASP A 130 -17.84 -7.54 -22.56
CA ASP A 130 -17.46 -7.21 -23.94
C ASP A 130 -18.35 -6.13 -24.58
N TYR A 131 -19.45 -5.73 -23.94
CA TYR A 131 -20.43 -4.78 -24.49
C TYR A 131 -20.95 -3.78 -23.46
N PHE A 132 -21.22 -2.56 -23.92
CA PHE A 132 -21.93 -1.53 -23.15
C PHE A 132 -23.01 -0.85 -24.00
N ILE A 133 -23.90 -0.11 -23.35
CA ILE A 133 -24.89 0.75 -24.02
C ILE A 133 -24.33 2.14 -24.19
N ARG A 134 -24.39 2.68 -25.41
CA ARG A 134 -24.15 4.07 -25.72
C ARG A 134 -25.47 4.78 -26.02
N ILE A 135 -25.77 5.84 -25.27
CA ILE A 135 -26.91 6.72 -25.50
C ILE A 135 -26.38 8.04 -26.06
N THR A 136 -26.62 8.29 -27.36
CA THR A 136 -26.28 9.55 -28.04
C THR A 136 -27.54 10.42 -28.04
N SER A 137 -27.61 11.41 -27.14
CA SER A 137 -28.89 12.05 -26.81
C SER A 137 -29.17 13.31 -27.64
N ALA A 138 -30.09 13.28 -28.61
CA ALA A 138 -30.74 14.53 -29.08
C ALA A 138 -32.01 14.88 -28.28
N GLN A 139 -32.47 13.98 -27.40
CA GLN A 139 -33.70 14.06 -26.60
C GLN A 139 -33.69 13.03 -25.45
N PRO A 140 -34.47 13.22 -24.37
CA PRO A 140 -34.58 12.27 -23.27
C PRO A 140 -34.89 10.85 -23.76
N THR A 141 -34.15 9.87 -23.26
CA THR A 141 -34.24 8.47 -23.69
C THR A 141 -34.39 7.58 -22.46
N THR A 142 -35.29 6.60 -22.52
CA THR A 142 -35.58 5.64 -21.44
C THR A 142 -35.46 4.21 -21.95
N LEU A 143 -34.74 3.38 -21.19
CA LEU A 143 -34.72 1.93 -21.33
C LEU A 143 -35.46 1.33 -20.13
N ARG A 144 -36.32 0.36 -20.37
CA ARG A 144 -37.14 -0.31 -19.35
C ARG A 144 -36.95 -1.82 -19.42
N SER A 145 -36.66 -2.45 -18.29
CA SER A 145 -36.41 -3.90 -18.18
C SER A 145 -37.66 -4.77 -18.44
N ASN A 146 -37.46 -6.09 -18.36
CA ASN A 146 -38.51 -7.08 -18.15
C ASN A 146 -39.21 -6.85 -16.81
N LEU A 147 -40.40 -7.46 -16.64
CA LEU A 147 -41.12 -7.43 -15.37
C LEU A 147 -40.42 -8.36 -14.37
N ILE A 148 -40.09 -7.85 -13.19
CA ILE A 148 -39.35 -8.56 -12.14
C ILE A 148 -40.28 -8.77 -10.94
N HIS A 149 -40.37 -10.00 -10.45
CA HIS A 149 -41.15 -10.33 -9.27
C HIS A 149 -40.31 -10.19 -8.00
N ILE A 150 -40.81 -9.43 -7.03
CA ILE A 150 -40.21 -9.25 -5.70
C ILE A 150 -41.04 -10.05 -4.69
N PRO A 151 -40.49 -11.14 -4.10
CA PRO A 151 -41.25 -12.02 -3.24
C PRO A 151 -41.35 -11.55 -1.79
N ASN A 152 -40.34 -10.83 -1.27
CA ASN A 152 -40.25 -10.53 0.17
C ASN A 152 -40.68 -9.09 0.45
N ALA A 153 -41.70 -8.97 1.31
CA ALA A 153 -42.15 -7.70 1.87
C ALA A 153 -41.18 -7.23 2.97
N ASP A 154 -41.13 -5.92 3.20
CA ASP A 154 -40.32 -5.25 4.21
C ASP A 154 -38.81 -5.58 4.10
N GLN A 155 -38.36 -5.98 2.91
CA GLN A 155 -36.94 -6.11 2.55
C GLN A 155 -36.52 -4.90 1.72
N THR A 156 -35.31 -4.42 1.96
CA THR A 156 -34.69 -3.34 1.20
C THR A 156 -34.12 -3.89 -0.10
N TYR A 157 -34.48 -3.26 -1.21
CA TYR A 157 -33.97 -3.56 -2.54
C TYR A 157 -33.27 -2.35 -3.13
N ILE A 158 -32.21 -2.60 -3.88
CA ILE A 158 -31.45 -1.56 -4.57
C ILE A 158 -31.40 -1.90 -6.06
N ALA A 159 -31.81 -0.93 -6.88
CA ALA A 159 -31.48 -0.90 -8.30
C ALA A 159 -30.29 0.03 -8.49
N TRP A 160 -29.33 -0.37 -9.32
CA TRP A 160 -28.15 0.44 -9.59
C TRP A 160 -27.71 0.37 -11.04
N MET A 161 -26.93 1.36 -11.46
CA MET A 161 -26.25 1.39 -12.74
C MET A 161 -24.88 2.04 -12.63
N ILE A 162 -23.98 1.68 -13.53
CA ILE A 162 -22.63 2.22 -13.62
C ILE A 162 -22.49 2.97 -14.95
N PRO A 163 -22.70 4.30 -14.94
CA PRO A 163 -22.57 5.13 -16.12
C PRO A 163 -21.13 5.59 -16.33
N HIS A 164 -20.79 5.89 -17.57
CA HIS A 164 -19.53 6.53 -17.96
C HIS A 164 -19.82 7.65 -18.97
N GLY A 165 -19.24 8.83 -18.78
CA GLY A 165 -19.56 10.04 -19.55
C GLY A 165 -18.32 10.85 -19.92
N PRO A 166 -18.43 11.80 -20.85
CA PRO A 166 -17.31 12.67 -21.23
C PRO A 166 -16.86 13.54 -20.04
N TYR A 167 -15.58 13.91 -20.06
CA TYR A 167 -14.99 14.85 -19.11
C TYR A 167 -15.63 16.24 -19.29
N HIS A 168 -16.23 16.76 -18.21
CA HIS A 168 -17.01 18.00 -18.10
C HIS A 168 -18.44 18.02 -18.69
N ASP A 169 -19.40 18.40 -17.83
CA ASP A 169 -20.83 18.62 -18.13
C ASP A 169 -21.62 17.45 -18.76
N PRO A 170 -21.51 16.19 -18.28
CA PRO A 170 -22.29 15.10 -18.82
C PRO A 170 -23.80 15.27 -18.55
N PRO A 171 -24.65 14.75 -19.45
CA PRO A 171 -26.10 14.97 -19.41
C PRO A 171 -26.69 14.27 -18.20
N SER A 172 -27.69 14.87 -17.55
CA SER A 172 -28.33 14.24 -16.39
C SER A 172 -28.92 12.87 -16.76
N ILE A 173 -28.61 11.87 -15.95
CA ILE A 173 -29.10 10.49 -16.07
C ILE A 173 -29.99 10.14 -14.89
N PHE A 174 -30.78 9.08 -15.04
CA PHE A 174 -31.61 8.57 -13.96
C PHE A 174 -31.63 7.04 -13.91
N ILE A 175 -31.86 6.52 -12.71
CA ILE A 175 -32.34 5.17 -12.47
C ILE A 175 -33.63 5.25 -11.67
N GLU A 176 -34.61 4.42 -12.01
CA GLU A 176 -35.93 4.39 -11.42
C GLU A 176 -36.43 2.95 -11.29
N VAL A 177 -37.15 2.67 -10.21
CA VAL A 177 -37.94 1.44 -10.08
C VAL A 177 -39.41 1.81 -10.06
N GLU A 178 -40.18 1.23 -10.98
CA GLU A 178 -41.61 1.47 -11.15
C GLU A 178 -42.39 0.18 -10.95
N ARG A 179 -43.48 0.21 -10.18
CA ARG A 179 -44.43 -0.91 -10.08
C ARG A 179 -45.14 -1.17 -11.40
N GLU A 180 -45.64 -2.39 -11.55
CA GLU A 180 -46.46 -2.79 -12.71
C GLU A 180 -47.66 -1.87 -12.98
N ASP A 181 -48.21 -1.22 -11.93
CA ASP A 181 -49.32 -0.26 -12.04
C ASP A 181 -48.91 1.19 -12.35
N GLY A 182 -47.61 1.43 -12.60
CA GLY A 182 -47.08 2.74 -12.98
C GLY A 182 -46.67 3.63 -11.80
N VAL A 183 -46.67 3.11 -10.57
CA VAL A 183 -46.23 3.88 -9.38
C VAL A 183 -44.71 3.77 -9.24
N THR A 184 -44.01 4.90 -9.31
CA THR A 184 -42.57 4.98 -8.99
C THR A 184 -42.33 4.70 -7.51
N LEU A 185 -41.44 3.75 -7.21
CA LEU A 185 -41.03 3.36 -5.86
C LEU A 185 -39.77 4.10 -5.41
N CYS A 186 -38.76 4.16 -6.28
CA CYS A 186 -37.58 4.99 -6.10
C CYS A 186 -37.14 5.58 -7.43
N ARG A 187 -36.49 6.74 -7.36
CA ARG A 187 -35.85 7.37 -8.51
C ARG A 187 -34.68 8.20 -8.01
N THR A 188 -33.53 8.01 -8.63
CA THR A 188 -32.33 8.81 -8.41
C THR A 188 -31.93 9.44 -9.73
N GLU A 189 -31.74 10.75 -9.70
CA GLU A 189 -31.22 11.52 -10.84
C GLU A 189 -29.82 12.02 -10.49
N HIS A 190 -28.90 11.99 -11.44
CA HIS A 190 -27.54 12.47 -11.26
C HIS A 190 -27.14 13.34 -12.45
N GLY A 191 -26.68 14.56 -12.17
CA GLY A 191 -25.98 15.41 -13.12
C GLY A 191 -24.49 15.39 -12.83
N ASN A 192 -23.64 15.60 -13.85
CA ASN A 192 -22.19 15.70 -13.69
C ASN A 192 -21.51 14.46 -13.04
N PHE A 193 -21.39 13.36 -13.78
CA PHE A 193 -20.67 12.14 -13.38
C PHE A 193 -19.30 12.05 -14.07
N GLU A 194 -18.31 12.75 -13.55
CA GLU A 194 -16.95 12.78 -14.14
C GLU A 194 -16.14 11.48 -13.92
N ARG A 195 -16.58 10.57 -13.02
CA ARG A 195 -15.71 9.53 -12.43
C ARG A 195 -16.37 8.15 -12.27
N ALA A 196 -17.25 7.77 -13.20
CA ALA A 196 -18.04 6.53 -13.12
C ALA A 196 -18.63 6.20 -11.72
N PRO A 197 -19.21 7.18 -10.98
CA PRO A 197 -19.84 6.87 -9.70
C PRO A 197 -21.02 5.95 -9.96
N GLY A 198 -21.11 4.87 -9.19
CA GLY A 198 -22.26 4.01 -9.29
C GLY A 198 -23.51 4.72 -8.76
N ILE A 199 -24.57 4.78 -9.58
CA ILE A 199 -25.82 5.42 -9.22
C ILE A 199 -26.78 4.35 -8.73
N LYS A 200 -27.45 4.60 -7.62
CA LYS A 200 -28.42 3.67 -7.04
C LYS A 200 -29.71 4.36 -6.64
N CYS A 201 -30.83 3.62 -6.65
CA CYS A 201 -32.03 3.99 -5.92
C CYS A 201 -32.48 2.82 -5.05
N GLU A 202 -32.95 3.16 -3.85
CA GLU A 202 -33.28 2.23 -2.78
C GLU A 202 -34.76 2.35 -2.43
N PHE A 203 -35.42 1.23 -2.17
CA PHE A 203 -36.80 1.20 -1.68
C PHE A 203 -37.08 -0.07 -0.89
N GLN A 204 -38.17 -0.03 -0.13
CA GLN A 204 -38.70 -1.16 0.62
C GLN A 204 -40.17 -1.34 0.24
N ALA A 205 -40.53 -2.54 -0.21
CA ALA A 205 -41.91 -2.86 -0.60
C ALA A 205 -42.66 -3.47 0.58
N SER A 206 -43.83 -2.93 0.94
CA SER A 206 -44.64 -3.46 2.07
C SER A 206 -45.41 -4.74 1.77
N ALA A 207 -45.29 -5.27 0.55
CA ALA A 207 -45.92 -6.50 0.09
C ALA A 207 -45.16 -7.05 -1.12
N PRO A 208 -45.32 -8.34 -1.46
CA PRO A 208 -44.82 -8.89 -2.72
C PRO A 208 -45.41 -8.13 -3.91
N ILE A 209 -44.58 -7.72 -4.86
CA ILE A 209 -44.97 -6.86 -6.00
C ILE A 209 -44.19 -7.22 -7.26
N ASN A 210 -44.67 -6.74 -8.41
CA ASN A 210 -43.91 -6.77 -9.65
C ASN A 210 -43.43 -5.36 -10.01
N VAL A 211 -42.20 -5.25 -10.51
CA VAL A 211 -41.56 -3.97 -10.85
C VAL A 211 -40.87 -4.01 -12.20
N TYR A 212 -40.61 -2.83 -12.75
CA TYR A 212 -39.68 -2.57 -13.84
C TYR A 212 -38.52 -1.72 -13.32
N VAL A 213 -37.32 -2.01 -13.78
CA VAL A 213 -36.16 -1.12 -13.65
C VAL A 213 -36.10 -0.26 -14.91
N LYS A 214 -35.94 1.05 -14.72
CA LYS A 214 -35.80 2.04 -15.78
C LYS A 214 -34.50 2.81 -15.61
N ILE A 215 -33.84 3.07 -16.72
CA ILE A 215 -32.63 3.90 -16.79
C ILE A 215 -32.73 4.83 -18.00
N GLY A 216 -31.98 5.93 -17.99
CA GLY A 216 -32.00 6.83 -19.13
C GLY A 216 -31.35 8.18 -18.92
N THR A 217 -31.61 9.09 -19.87
CA THR A 217 -31.14 10.48 -19.90
C THR A 217 -32.30 11.46 -19.80
N LEU A 218 -32.07 12.62 -19.18
CA LEU A 218 -33.07 13.67 -18.95
C LEU A 218 -32.92 14.89 -19.87
N ILE A 219 -31.76 15.07 -20.53
CA ILE A 219 -31.44 16.27 -21.31
C ILE A 219 -31.41 15.96 -22.81
N SER A 220 -31.98 16.89 -23.59
CA SER A 220 -31.89 16.95 -25.06
C SER A 220 -30.69 17.79 -25.50
N ASP A 221 -29.51 17.20 -25.67
CA ASP A 221 -28.40 17.89 -26.33
C ASP A 221 -27.52 16.91 -27.11
N PRO A 222 -27.57 16.96 -28.46
CA PRO A 222 -26.95 15.98 -29.37
C PRO A 222 -25.42 15.91 -29.27
N GLN A 223 -24.78 16.82 -28.54
CA GLN A 223 -23.34 16.78 -28.31
C GLN A 223 -22.93 15.76 -27.24
N TYR A 224 -23.87 15.29 -26.41
CA TYR A 224 -23.53 14.40 -25.31
C TYR A 224 -23.82 12.94 -25.61
N THR A 225 -22.86 12.11 -25.21
CA THR A 225 -22.94 10.65 -25.24
C THR A 225 -22.78 10.12 -23.82
N VAL A 226 -23.61 9.16 -23.43
CA VAL A 226 -23.44 8.43 -22.16
C VAL A 226 -23.25 6.97 -22.46
N ASN A 227 -22.24 6.36 -21.88
CA ASN A 227 -22.06 4.92 -21.87
C ASN A 227 -22.62 4.35 -20.56
N MET A 228 -23.23 3.17 -20.61
CA MET A 228 -23.75 2.44 -19.46
C MET A 228 -23.31 0.99 -19.59
N ASP A 229 -22.50 0.52 -18.66
CA ASP A 229 -21.84 -0.79 -18.74
C ASP A 229 -22.63 -1.85 -17.97
N PHE A 230 -23.09 -1.50 -16.77
CA PHE A 230 -23.72 -2.45 -15.85
C PHE A 230 -24.98 -1.86 -15.23
N ILE A 231 -26.02 -2.69 -15.12
CA ILE A 231 -27.18 -2.46 -14.26
C ILE A 231 -27.30 -3.65 -13.31
N GLY A 232 -27.76 -3.42 -12.09
CA GLY A 232 -28.18 -4.52 -11.23
C GLY A 232 -29.42 -4.20 -10.42
N PHE A 233 -30.03 -5.25 -9.91
CA PHE A 233 -31.20 -5.19 -9.06
C PHE A 233 -31.21 -6.40 -8.12
N ALA A 234 -31.15 -6.16 -6.81
CA ALA A 234 -31.06 -7.20 -5.80
C ALA A 234 -31.61 -6.72 -4.44
N SER A 235 -31.87 -7.65 -3.52
CA SER A 235 -32.00 -7.30 -2.10
C SER A 235 -30.65 -6.78 -1.57
N ALA A 236 -30.66 -5.90 -0.58
CA ALA A 236 -29.46 -5.27 -0.04
C ALA A 236 -29.35 -5.46 1.48
N PHE A 237 -28.17 -5.18 2.05
CA PHE A 237 -27.92 -5.21 3.50
C PHE A 237 -28.18 -6.56 4.17
N ASP A 238 -27.92 -7.65 3.45
CA ASP A 238 -28.05 -9.01 3.95
C ASP A 238 -26.71 -9.50 4.53
N GLN A 239 -26.75 -10.21 5.68
CA GLN A 239 -25.55 -10.71 6.35
C GLN A 239 -25.53 -12.23 6.55
N GLY A 240 -24.34 -12.82 6.53
CA GLY A 240 -24.17 -14.22 6.94
C GLY A 240 -24.41 -14.36 8.44
N ILE A 241 -23.62 -13.63 9.23
CA ILE A 241 -23.67 -13.57 10.69
C ILE A 241 -23.68 -12.10 11.13
N LEU A 242 -24.67 -11.73 11.96
CA LEU A 242 -24.87 -10.36 12.43
C LEU A 242 -24.83 -10.29 13.96
N ILE A 243 -23.94 -9.46 14.51
CA ILE A 243 -23.95 -9.01 15.91
C ILE A 243 -23.99 -7.49 15.91
N ARG A 244 -25.06 -6.89 16.42
CA ARG A 244 -25.18 -5.43 16.49
C ARG A 244 -26.00 -4.94 17.68
N PRO A 245 -25.63 -3.83 18.33
CA PRO A 245 -26.42 -3.25 19.41
C PRO A 245 -27.73 -2.59 18.94
N TYR A 246 -27.83 -2.21 17.66
CA TYR A 246 -29.00 -1.53 17.08
C TYR A 246 -29.08 -1.73 15.57
N SER A 247 -30.31 -1.69 15.06
CA SER A 247 -30.61 -1.62 13.63
C SER A 247 -30.54 -0.16 13.20
N ASP A 248 -29.88 0.09 12.06
CA ASP A 248 -29.86 1.40 11.42
C ASP A 248 -30.12 1.26 9.94
N TYR A 249 -30.55 2.36 9.32
CA TYR A 249 -30.91 2.39 7.90
C TYR A 249 -29.70 2.29 6.96
N LEU A 250 -28.47 2.35 7.48
CA LEU A 250 -27.25 2.38 6.66
C LEU A 250 -26.58 1.02 6.53
N ARG A 251 -26.85 0.10 7.47
CA ARG A 251 -26.11 -1.16 7.59
C ARG A 251 -27.00 -2.38 7.77
N ALA A 252 -28.12 -2.24 8.50
CA ALA A 252 -29.04 -3.36 8.76
C ALA A 252 -30.51 -2.90 8.88
N PRO A 253 -31.07 -2.23 7.85
CA PRO A 253 -32.44 -1.69 7.88
C PRO A 253 -33.52 -2.76 8.11
N ASP A 254 -33.26 -3.98 7.65
CA ASP A 254 -34.26 -5.06 7.61
C ASP A 254 -34.18 -6.02 8.82
N ASN A 255 -33.25 -5.76 9.76
CA ASN A 255 -33.00 -6.64 10.91
C ASN A 255 -33.38 -5.97 12.25
N PRO A 256 -34.67 -5.94 12.63
CA PRO A 256 -35.10 -5.27 13.86
C PRO A 256 -34.70 -6.00 15.15
N GLU A 257 -34.32 -7.28 15.07
CA GLU A 257 -34.06 -8.15 16.23
C GLU A 257 -32.59 -8.17 16.69
N VAL A 258 -31.88 -7.06 16.53
CA VAL A 258 -30.45 -6.96 16.90
C VAL A 258 -30.26 -6.52 18.36
N SER A 259 -29.25 -7.09 19.00
CA SER A 259 -28.79 -6.67 20.33
C SER A 259 -27.31 -6.98 20.47
N ARG A 260 -26.62 -6.25 21.37
CA ARG A 260 -25.19 -6.46 21.62
C ARG A 260 -24.96 -7.88 22.12
N SER A 261 -23.89 -8.50 21.66
CA SER A 261 -23.34 -9.75 22.21
C SER A 261 -21.85 -9.49 22.40
N ASP A 262 -21.30 -9.87 23.55
CA ASP A 262 -19.89 -9.63 23.91
C ASP A 262 -19.25 -10.96 24.35
N ASN A 263 -17.93 -11.09 24.26
CA ASN A 263 -17.19 -12.33 24.48
C ASN A 263 -17.74 -13.45 23.58
N VAL A 264 -17.61 -13.24 22.26
CA VAL A 264 -18.15 -14.12 21.23
C VAL A 264 -17.00 -14.74 20.44
N LYS A 265 -17.07 -16.06 20.24
CA LYS A 265 -16.13 -16.80 19.37
C LYS A 265 -16.87 -17.37 18.17
N ILE A 266 -16.32 -17.25 16.97
CA ILE A 266 -16.88 -17.81 15.74
C ILE A 266 -15.79 -18.60 15.03
N PHE A 267 -16.00 -19.89 14.75
CA PHE A 267 -14.97 -20.70 14.11
C PHE A 267 -15.46 -21.91 13.30
N ASN A 268 -14.52 -22.51 12.55
CA ASN A 268 -14.60 -23.79 11.84
C ASN A 268 -15.75 -23.93 10.83
N GLY A 269 -15.77 -23.14 9.75
CA GLY A 269 -16.76 -23.40 8.69
C GLY A 269 -16.81 -22.35 7.60
N PHE A 270 -17.95 -22.29 6.90
CA PHE A 270 -18.09 -21.51 5.68
C PHE A 270 -19.23 -20.50 5.80
N VAL A 271 -18.99 -19.25 5.38
CA VAL A 271 -20.01 -18.18 5.28
C VAL A 271 -19.99 -17.65 3.85
N ILE A 272 -21.02 -17.95 3.07
CA ILE A 272 -21.03 -17.72 1.62
C ILE A 272 -22.22 -16.83 1.25
N GLN A 273 -21.94 -15.74 0.54
CA GLN A 273 -22.98 -14.98 -0.14
C GLN A 273 -23.49 -15.79 -1.34
N GLY A 274 -24.79 -16.05 -1.37
CA GLY A 274 -25.46 -16.80 -2.43
C GLY A 274 -25.58 -16.04 -3.75
N ASP A 275 -26.45 -16.56 -4.62
CA ASP A 275 -26.65 -16.03 -5.98
C ASP A 275 -27.42 -14.70 -6.04
N GLY A 276 -27.89 -14.17 -4.91
CA GLY A 276 -28.58 -12.87 -4.87
C GLY A 276 -27.65 -11.69 -5.15
N ARG A 277 -26.34 -11.81 -4.84
CA ARG A 277 -25.30 -10.79 -5.08
C ARG A 277 -25.68 -9.38 -4.63
N GLY A 278 -26.45 -9.31 -3.55
CA GLY A 278 -26.98 -8.09 -2.97
C GLY A 278 -25.89 -7.11 -2.56
N PRO A 279 -26.09 -5.79 -2.81
CA PRO A 279 -25.12 -4.80 -2.40
C PRO A 279 -25.15 -4.54 -0.89
N TYR A 280 -24.04 -4.01 -0.34
CA TYR A 280 -23.90 -3.69 1.09
C TYR A 280 -24.08 -4.88 2.04
N GLY A 281 -23.99 -6.11 1.52
CA GLY A 281 -23.99 -7.30 2.34
C GLY A 281 -22.63 -7.59 2.96
N THR A 282 -22.61 -8.23 4.11
CA THR A 282 -21.37 -8.59 4.82
C THR A 282 -21.41 -10.05 5.25
N GLY A 283 -20.33 -10.79 5.06
CA GLY A 283 -20.25 -12.18 5.55
C GLY A 283 -20.46 -12.22 7.06
N LEU A 284 -19.61 -11.50 7.79
CA LEU A 284 -19.66 -11.36 9.24
C LEU A 284 -19.63 -9.87 9.62
N GLU A 285 -20.73 -9.34 10.14
CA GLU A 285 -20.81 -7.97 10.64
C GLU A 285 -20.96 -7.97 12.16
N LEU A 286 -19.90 -7.59 12.86
CA LEU A 286 -19.70 -7.94 14.26
C LEU A 286 -19.36 -6.71 15.12
N VAL A 287 -20.33 -6.32 15.96
CA VAL A 287 -20.17 -5.28 16.98
C VAL A 287 -20.22 -5.92 18.37
N SER A 288 -19.05 -6.32 18.87
CA SER A 288 -18.86 -7.13 20.08
C SER A 288 -17.56 -6.72 20.76
N ASP A 289 -17.52 -6.60 22.09
CA ASP A 289 -16.25 -6.63 22.82
C ASP A 289 -15.75 -8.08 22.95
N ASP A 290 -14.44 -8.29 23.06
CA ASP A 290 -13.80 -9.61 23.21
C ASP A 290 -14.23 -10.61 22.11
N LEU A 291 -13.90 -10.29 20.86
CA LEU A 291 -14.30 -11.08 19.69
C LEU A 291 -13.16 -12.03 19.25
N GLU A 292 -13.49 -13.28 18.93
CA GLU A 292 -12.54 -14.20 18.29
C GLU A 292 -13.14 -14.78 17.01
N ILE A 293 -12.43 -14.68 15.88
CA ILE A 293 -12.81 -15.29 14.61
C ILE A 293 -11.66 -16.12 14.07
N ASN A 294 -11.85 -17.42 13.94
CA ASN A 294 -10.79 -18.27 13.40
C ASN A 294 -11.26 -19.43 12.55
N ASN A 295 -10.41 -19.87 11.62
CA ASN A 295 -10.67 -21.02 10.75
C ASN A 295 -12.04 -20.91 10.02
N VAL A 296 -12.40 -19.70 9.58
CA VAL A 296 -13.59 -19.42 8.78
C VAL A 296 -13.17 -19.14 7.34
N LEU A 297 -13.86 -19.77 6.39
CA LEU A 297 -13.85 -19.33 4.99
C LEU A 297 -15.07 -18.45 4.75
N SER A 298 -14.84 -17.20 4.37
CA SER A 298 -15.91 -16.29 3.95
C SER A 298 -15.78 -15.97 2.46
N SER A 299 -16.90 -15.94 1.75
CA SER A 299 -16.94 -15.56 0.32
C SER A 299 -18.09 -14.61 0.00
N VAL A 300 -17.77 -13.46 -0.59
CA VAL A 300 -18.75 -12.43 -1.00
C VAL A 300 -18.63 -12.06 -2.47
N ASN A 301 -19.73 -11.62 -3.09
CA ASN A 301 -19.82 -11.42 -4.53
C ASN A 301 -20.71 -10.22 -4.98
N GLY A 302 -21.42 -9.55 -4.07
CA GLY A 302 -22.19 -8.33 -4.38
C GLY A 302 -21.35 -7.04 -4.39
N ILE A 303 -21.91 -5.93 -4.87
CA ILE A 303 -21.23 -4.62 -4.85
C ILE A 303 -21.16 -4.05 -3.42
N ASN A 304 -20.06 -3.38 -3.04
CA ASN A 304 -19.88 -2.87 -1.67
C ASN A 304 -20.04 -3.98 -0.61
N THR A 305 -19.56 -5.19 -0.88
CA THR A 305 -19.63 -6.28 0.09
C THR A 305 -18.29 -6.49 0.80
N GLU A 306 -18.38 -6.86 2.07
CA GLU A 306 -17.23 -7.07 2.96
C GLU A 306 -17.29 -8.51 3.49
N ASN A 307 -16.15 -9.18 3.66
CA ASN A 307 -16.18 -10.51 4.28
C ASN A 307 -16.37 -10.38 5.80
N VAL A 308 -15.59 -9.50 6.43
CA VAL A 308 -15.61 -9.27 7.87
C VAL A 308 -15.60 -7.77 8.15
N MET A 309 -16.58 -7.29 8.91
CA MET A 309 -16.61 -5.94 9.47
C MET A 309 -16.64 -6.04 10.99
N ILE A 310 -15.71 -5.37 11.65
CA ILE A 310 -15.51 -5.41 13.11
C ILE A 310 -15.65 -4.00 13.68
N GLN A 311 -16.42 -3.91 14.74
CA GLN A 311 -16.42 -2.79 15.67
C GLN A 311 -16.31 -3.36 17.09
N SER A 312 -15.10 -3.38 17.65
CA SER A 312 -14.78 -4.10 18.88
C SER A 312 -13.74 -3.36 19.72
N ALA A 313 -13.86 -3.45 21.04
CA ALA A 313 -12.82 -2.98 21.96
C ALA A 313 -11.62 -3.94 22.08
N GLU A 314 -11.77 -5.23 21.74
CA GLU A 314 -10.70 -6.24 21.71
C GLU A 314 -11.12 -7.36 20.73
N ALA A 315 -10.29 -7.71 19.75
CA ALA A 315 -10.59 -8.79 18.82
C ALA A 315 -9.36 -9.52 18.31
N GLU A 316 -9.50 -10.83 18.07
CA GLU A 316 -8.47 -11.69 17.47
C GLU A 316 -9.06 -12.38 16.22
N VAL A 317 -8.49 -12.08 15.04
CA VAL A 317 -8.98 -12.58 13.75
C VAL A 317 -7.87 -13.30 13.01
N TYR A 318 -7.93 -14.63 12.95
CA TYR A 318 -6.80 -15.41 12.48
C TYR A 318 -7.13 -16.72 11.76
N ASN A 319 -6.19 -17.20 10.93
CA ASN A 319 -6.36 -18.44 10.15
C ASN A 319 -7.63 -18.46 9.27
N ASN A 320 -8.12 -17.30 8.84
CA ASN A 320 -9.31 -17.22 7.98
C ASN A 320 -8.92 -17.15 6.50
N THR A 321 -9.84 -17.56 5.63
CA THR A 321 -9.73 -17.35 4.18
C THR A 321 -10.89 -16.48 3.72
N LEU A 322 -10.60 -15.25 3.29
CA LEU A 322 -11.59 -14.26 2.89
C LEU A 322 -11.48 -14.04 1.37
N ILE A 323 -12.53 -14.39 0.65
CA ILE A 323 -12.56 -14.33 -0.82
C ILE A 323 -13.63 -13.34 -1.26
N SER A 324 -13.29 -12.42 -2.16
CA SER A 324 -14.28 -11.57 -2.80
C SER A 324 -14.13 -11.52 -4.29
N SER A 325 -15.24 -11.82 -4.96
CA SER A 325 -15.46 -11.53 -6.37
C SER A 325 -16.35 -10.29 -6.55
N SER A 326 -16.42 -9.42 -5.53
CA SER A 326 -17.19 -8.17 -5.61
C SER A 326 -16.67 -7.33 -6.79
N PRO A 327 -17.56 -6.95 -7.73
CA PRO A 327 -17.14 -6.35 -8.99
C PRO A 327 -16.83 -4.85 -8.88
N TYR A 328 -17.31 -4.16 -7.83
CA TYR A 328 -17.22 -2.71 -7.71
C TYR A 328 -17.56 -2.15 -6.32
N VAL A 329 -17.40 -0.83 -6.19
CA VAL A 329 -17.98 -0.02 -5.11
C VAL A 329 -18.69 1.22 -5.68
N PHE A 330 -19.89 1.54 -5.19
CA PHE A 330 -20.65 2.73 -5.56
C PHE A 330 -19.91 4.03 -5.24
N ASN A 331 -19.19 4.04 -4.12
CA ASN A 331 -18.44 5.19 -3.63
C ASN A 331 -17.13 4.71 -2.98
N ARG A 332 -16.00 5.00 -3.63
CA ARG A 332 -14.68 4.68 -3.05
C ARG A 332 -14.39 5.42 -1.75
N MET A 333 -15.04 6.56 -1.49
CA MET A 333 -14.85 7.29 -0.24
C MET A 333 -15.45 6.53 0.97
N SER A 334 -16.20 5.45 0.75
CA SER A 334 -16.70 4.57 1.80
C SER A 334 -15.68 3.52 2.28
N ILE A 335 -14.56 3.38 1.57
CA ILE A 335 -13.43 2.49 1.89
C ILE A 335 -13.90 1.07 2.24
N THR A 336 -14.46 0.37 1.26
CA THR A 336 -14.88 -1.03 1.43
C THR A 336 -13.65 -1.93 1.55
N ALA A 337 -13.65 -2.90 2.47
CA ALA A 337 -12.52 -3.82 2.63
C ALA A 337 -12.97 -5.28 2.80
N GLN A 338 -12.06 -6.22 2.57
CA GLN A 338 -12.34 -7.64 2.85
C GLN A 338 -12.41 -7.91 4.35
N LEU A 339 -11.50 -7.30 5.09
CA LEU A 339 -11.54 -7.22 6.54
C LEU A 339 -11.46 -5.75 6.94
N LYS A 340 -12.49 -5.25 7.60
CA LYS A 340 -12.59 -3.86 8.02
C LYS A 340 -12.70 -3.74 9.53
N VAL A 341 -11.81 -2.97 10.13
CA VAL A 341 -11.90 -2.51 11.53
C VAL A 341 -12.36 -1.06 11.49
N HIS A 342 -13.44 -0.75 12.20
CA HIS A 342 -14.11 0.55 12.07
C HIS A 342 -14.41 1.21 13.41
N TYR A 343 -13.93 2.44 13.57
CA TYR A 343 -14.20 3.43 14.62
C TYR A 343 -14.11 2.95 16.07
N ALA A 344 -13.29 3.66 16.86
CA ALA A 344 -13.20 3.54 18.31
C ALA A 344 -12.96 2.09 18.78
N CYS A 345 -12.20 1.34 17.98
CA CYS A 345 -11.69 0.03 18.32
C CYS A 345 -10.34 0.17 19.03
N ASP A 346 -10.04 -0.78 19.89
CA ASP A 346 -8.79 -0.89 20.63
C ASP A 346 -8.34 -2.37 20.62
N GLY A 347 -7.08 -2.66 20.90
CA GLY A 347 -6.60 -4.03 21.15
C GLY A 347 -6.99 -5.07 20.10
N ILE A 348 -6.79 -4.78 18.81
CA ILE A 348 -7.16 -5.69 17.72
C ILE A 348 -5.93 -6.41 17.15
N SER A 349 -6.02 -7.72 16.98
CA SER A 349 -5.00 -8.55 16.33
C SER A 349 -5.56 -9.27 15.10
N ILE A 350 -4.93 -9.07 13.94
CA ILE A 350 -5.33 -9.69 12.66
C ILE A 350 -4.13 -10.41 12.09
N HIS A 351 -4.13 -11.75 12.09
CA HIS A 351 -2.96 -12.49 11.66
C HIS A 351 -3.21 -13.83 10.97
N ASP A 352 -2.22 -14.27 10.18
CA ASP A 352 -2.26 -15.57 9.50
C ASP A 352 -3.50 -15.78 8.61
N ASN A 353 -4.09 -14.70 8.07
CA ASN A 353 -5.24 -14.77 7.17
C ASN A 353 -4.82 -14.77 5.69
N PHE A 354 -5.64 -15.40 4.85
CA PHE A 354 -5.55 -15.33 3.39
C PHE A 354 -6.69 -14.46 2.85
N ILE A 355 -6.35 -13.34 2.19
CA ILE A 355 -7.32 -12.38 1.69
C ILE A 355 -7.17 -12.26 0.18
N ILE A 356 -8.23 -12.56 -0.55
CA ILE A 356 -8.21 -12.74 -2.00
C ILE A 356 -9.29 -11.90 -2.66
N GLY A 357 -8.90 -11.08 -3.62
CA GLY A 357 -9.80 -10.22 -4.39
C GLY A 357 -10.30 -9.01 -3.59
N GLY A 358 -11.47 -8.50 -3.96
CA GLY A 358 -12.07 -7.32 -3.36
C GLY A 358 -11.73 -6.01 -4.10
N PRO A 359 -12.73 -5.17 -4.42
CA PRO A 359 -12.63 -4.05 -5.36
C PRO A 359 -11.88 -2.83 -4.82
N GLN A 360 -11.57 -2.80 -3.52
CA GLN A 360 -11.00 -1.63 -2.85
C GLN A 360 -9.85 -2.00 -1.90
N ARG A 361 -10.08 -2.29 -0.61
CA ARG A 361 -8.98 -2.67 0.32
C ARG A 361 -9.01 -4.14 0.71
N GLY A 362 -7.83 -4.70 1.00
CA GLY A 362 -7.72 -6.04 1.58
C GLY A 362 -8.07 -5.98 3.06
N ILE A 363 -7.21 -5.33 3.85
CA ILE A 363 -7.44 -5.00 5.25
C ILE A 363 -7.51 -3.49 5.40
N GLU A 364 -8.53 -3.01 6.13
CA GLU A 364 -8.68 -1.61 6.50
C GLU A 364 -8.75 -1.45 8.01
N VAL A 365 -7.92 -0.54 8.54
CA VAL A 365 -7.94 -0.11 9.95
C VAL A 365 -8.32 1.37 10.00
N GLY A 366 -9.60 1.66 10.24
CA GLY A 366 -10.12 3.03 10.22
C GLY A 366 -10.49 3.55 11.62
N GLY A 367 -9.77 4.56 12.11
CA GLY A 367 -10.05 5.23 13.39
C GLY A 367 -9.99 4.29 14.60
N ALA A 368 -8.98 3.42 14.63
CA ALA A 368 -8.75 2.42 15.68
C ALA A 368 -7.34 2.54 16.24
N ASP A 369 -7.18 2.24 17.53
CA ASP A 369 -5.90 2.31 18.23
C ASP A 369 -5.40 0.90 18.60
N ASN A 370 -4.09 0.76 18.81
CA ASN A 370 -3.44 -0.49 19.25
C ASN A 370 -3.82 -1.71 18.39
N VAL A 371 -3.69 -1.56 17.07
CA VAL A 371 -4.02 -2.62 16.10
C VAL A 371 -2.76 -3.25 15.54
N GLU A 372 -2.66 -4.57 15.64
CA GLU A 372 -1.57 -5.37 15.07
C GLU A 372 -2.09 -6.21 13.89
N VAL A 373 -1.51 -6.00 12.71
CA VAL A 373 -1.80 -6.77 11.49
C VAL A 373 -0.52 -7.47 11.04
N PHE A 374 -0.44 -8.80 11.19
CA PHE A 374 0.80 -9.51 10.91
C PHE A 374 0.66 -10.89 10.27
N ASN A 375 1.68 -11.32 9.53
CA ASN A 375 1.72 -12.62 8.84
C ASN A 375 0.51 -12.89 7.90
N ASN A 376 -0.19 -11.86 7.42
CA ASN A 376 -1.30 -12.05 6.48
C ASN A 376 -0.77 -12.14 5.03
N TRP A 377 -1.50 -12.89 4.21
CA TRP A 377 -1.31 -12.90 2.76
C TRP A 377 -2.47 -12.18 2.08
N VAL A 378 -2.18 -11.04 1.43
CA VAL A 378 -3.19 -10.18 0.82
C VAL A 378 -2.95 -10.06 -0.68
N HIS A 379 -3.94 -10.51 -1.45
CA HIS A 379 -3.93 -10.49 -2.91
C HIS A 379 -5.23 -9.86 -3.42
N GLN A 380 -5.33 -8.56 -3.19
CA GLN A 380 -6.50 -7.73 -3.49
C GLN A 380 -6.59 -7.43 -5.00
N ASN A 381 -7.79 -7.15 -5.55
CA ASN A 381 -7.96 -6.79 -6.97
C ASN A 381 -8.78 -5.49 -7.12
N SER A 382 -8.09 -4.35 -7.24
CA SER A 382 -8.76 -3.05 -7.17
C SER A 382 -9.47 -2.71 -8.46
N THR A 383 -10.70 -2.21 -8.35
CA THR A 383 -11.47 -1.72 -9.49
C THR A 383 -11.61 -0.20 -9.47
N VAL A 384 -11.31 0.46 -8.35
CA VAL A 384 -11.32 1.92 -8.21
C VAL A 384 -9.93 2.46 -7.86
N THR A 385 -9.69 3.77 -7.93
CA THR A 385 -8.36 4.33 -7.63
C THR A 385 -8.10 4.46 -6.13
N ASN A 386 -6.83 4.72 -5.78
CA ASN A 386 -6.38 5.06 -4.43
C ASN A 386 -6.73 4.03 -3.36
N ASN A 387 -6.56 2.76 -3.68
CA ASN A 387 -6.78 1.67 -2.73
C ASN A 387 -5.56 0.80 -2.55
N HIS A 388 -5.43 0.32 -1.32
CA HIS A 388 -4.25 -0.35 -0.83
C HIS A 388 -4.63 -1.74 -0.31
N GLY A 389 -3.74 -2.72 -0.49
CA GLY A 389 -3.89 -4.05 0.09
C GLY A 389 -4.04 -3.98 1.60
N LEU A 390 -3.21 -3.17 2.26
CA LEU A 390 -3.35 -2.80 3.68
C LEU A 390 -3.50 -1.29 3.81
N GLY A 391 -4.50 -0.83 4.54
CA GLY A 391 -4.72 0.59 4.80
C GLY A 391 -4.95 0.88 6.28
N ALA A 392 -4.36 1.96 6.76
CA ALA A 392 -4.72 2.61 8.01
C ALA A 392 -5.26 4.01 7.69
N TYR A 393 -6.43 4.33 8.24
CA TYR A 393 -7.11 5.60 8.05
C TYR A 393 -7.41 6.23 9.40
N GLY A 394 -6.42 6.92 9.96
CA GLY A 394 -6.44 7.44 11.34
C GLY A 394 -6.21 6.38 12.43
N GLY A 395 -5.58 6.80 13.54
CA GLY A 395 -5.42 5.97 14.76
C GLY A 395 -3.98 5.87 15.25
N TYR A 396 -3.77 5.39 16.47
CA TYR A 396 -2.47 5.34 17.12
C TYR A 396 -1.99 3.91 17.36
N ASN A 397 -0.66 3.73 17.33
CA ASN A 397 -0.02 2.44 17.58
C ASN A 397 -0.53 1.32 16.66
N ILE A 398 -0.60 1.61 15.36
CA ILE A 398 -0.99 0.64 14.33
C ILE A 398 0.28 -0.02 13.77
N SER A 399 0.32 -1.35 13.76
CA SER A 399 1.50 -2.11 13.32
C SER A 399 1.17 -3.07 12.19
N PHE A 400 1.79 -2.89 11.03
CA PHE A 400 1.74 -3.82 9.90
C PHE A 400 3.07 -4.56 9.79
N VAL A 401 3.11 -5.84 10.19
CA VAL A 401 4.36 -6.60 10.38
C VAL A 401 4.38 -7.93 9.63
N ASN A 402 5.45 -8.25 8.90
CA ASN A 402 5.63 -9.56 8.23
C ASN A 402 4.49 -9.96 7.27
N ASN A 403 3.74 -9.01 6.71
CA ASN A 403 2.68 -9.34 5.74
C ASN A 403 3.26 -9.54 4.34
N THR A 404 2.60 -10.36 3.53
CA THR A 404 2.81 -10.45 2.09
C THR A 404 1.66 -9.75 1.38
N VAL A 405 1.95 -8.66 0.67
CA VAL A 405 0.95 -7.79 0.03
C VAL A 405 1.23 -7.75 -1.47
N HIS A 406 0.37 -8.38 -2.25
CA HIS A 406 0.53 -8.50 -3.70
C HIS A 406 -0.78 -8.16 -4.41
N PRO A 407 -1.22 -6.89 -4.41
CA PRO A 407 -2.44 -6.48 -5.09
C PRO A 407 -2.29 -6.62 -6.63
N ILE A 408 -3.42 -6.86 -7.28
CA ILE A 408 -3.62 -6.73 -8.71
C ILE A 408 -4.39 -5.43 -8.94
N HIS A 409 -3.88 -4.57 -9.83
CA HIS A 409 -4.49 -3.28 -10.14
C HIS A 409 -4.66 -2.35 -8.92
N GLY A 410 -3.98 -2.64 -7.82
CA GLY A 410 -4.05 -1.89 -6.57
C GLY A 410 -2.66 -1.56 -6.03
N ARG A 411 -2.64 -0.89 -4.88
CA ARG A 411 -1.45 -0.39 -4.21
C ARG A 411 -1.14 -1.20 -2.96
N GLY A 412 0.06 -1.05 -2.42
CA GLY A 412 0.56 -1.89 -1.33
C GLY A 412 -0.02 -1.50 0.01
N ILE A 413 0.72 -0.72 0.78
CA ILE A 413 0.42 -0.33 2.15
C ILE A 413 0.21 1.18 2.20
N SER A 414 -0.81 1.66 2.92
CA SER A 414 -0.93 3.08 3.25
C SER A 414 -1.21 3.36 4.72
N PHE A 415 -0.55 4.40 5.23
CA PHE A 415 -0.92 5.11 6.45
C PHE A 415 -1.41 6.50 6.03
N GLU A 416 -2.67 6.80 6.31
CA GLU A 416 -3.35 8.02 5.86
C GLU A 416 -4.11 8.63 7.05
N ALA A 417 -3.88 9.90 7.37
CA ALA A 417 -4.71 10.62 8.34
C ALA A 417 -5.91 11.29 7.66
N ASP A 418 -6.97 11.59 8.43
CA ASP A 418 -8.14 12.31 7.91
C ASP A 418 -8.57 13.45 8.85
N PRO A 419 -9.49 14.34 8.42
CA PRO A 419 -9.92 15.45 9.27
C PRO A 419 -10.63 15.03 10.57
N TYR A 420 -11.08 13.79 10.70
CA TYR A 420 -11.75 13.27 11.89
C TYR A 420 -10.80 12.54 12.85
N HIS A 421 -9.72 11.99 12.32
CA HIS A 421 -8.63 11.27 12.98
C HIS A 421 -7.32 11.90 12.50
N PRO A 422 -6.94 13.02 13.13
CA PRO A 422 -5.96 13.94 12.57
C PRO A 422 -4.54 13.41 12.55
N PHE A 423 -4.27 12.19 13.03
CA PHE A 423 -2.95 11.58 13.05
C PHE A 423 -3.03 10.06 12.83
N VAL A 424 -1.95 9.51 12.27
CA VAL A 424 -1.64 8.08 12.26
C VAL A 424 -0.25 7.86 12.85
N SER A 425 -0.10 6.88 13.75
CA SER A 425 1.20 6.45 14.29
C SER A 425 1.40 4.94 14.33
N GLY A 426 2.67 4.50 14.33
CA GLY A 426 3.04 3.10 14.52
C GLY A 426 4.11 2.60 13.56
N TYR A 427 3.95 1.37 13.05
CA TYR A 427 5.05 0.60 12.47
C TYR A 427 4.66 -0.10 11.16
N ILE A 428 5.53 -0.04 10.15
CA ILE A 428 5.44 -0.85 8.93
C ILE A 428 6.75 -1.64 8.81
N ILE A 429 6.75 -2.91 9.23
CA ILE A 429 8.00 -3.67 9.44
C ILE A 429 8.02 -5.01 8.69
N ASN A 430 9.11 -5.30 8.00
CA ASN A 430 9.40 -6.62 7.39
C ASN A 430 8.30 -7.14 6.44
N ASN A 431 7.55 -6.26 5.79
CA ASN A 431 6.55 -6.67 4.80
C ASN A 431 7.21 -6.93 3.44
N SER A 432 6.65 -7.88 2.70
CA SER A 432 6.95 -8.09 1.28
C SER A 432 5.81 -7.53 0.45
N VAL A 433 6.08 -6.48 -0.31
CA VAL A 433 5.09 -5.72 -1.07
C VAL A 433 5.45 -5.78 -2.56
N ILE A 434 4.57 -6.32 -3.38
CA ILE A 434 4.75 -6.37 -4.84
C ILE A 434 3.51 -5.77 -5.47
N VAL A 435 3.63 -4.60 -6.08
CA VAL A 435 2.49 -3.86 -6.65
C VAL A 435 2.59 -3.77 -8.16
N TYR A 436 1.43 -3.92 -8.78
CA TYR A 436 1.25 -3.72 -10.20
C TYR A 436 -0.07 -3.01 -10.46
N GLU A 437 0.00 -1.70 -10.70
CA GLU A 437 -1.18 -0.88 -11.00
C GLU A 437 -1.41 -0.78 -12.51
N ARG A 438 -2.68 -0.86 -12.89
CA ARG A 438 -3.22 -0.49 -14.21
C ARG A 438 -4.27 0.60 -13.99
N PRO A 439 -4.68 1.33 -15.03
CA PRO A 439 -5.69 2.36 -14.86
C PRO A 439 -6.92 1.74 -14.20
N PRO A 440 -7.39 2.28 -13.07
CA PRO A 440 -8.62 1.80 -12.49
C PRO A 440 -9.75 2.21 -13.41
N SER A 441 -10.83 1.47 -13.31
CA SER A 441 -12.03 1.66 -14.11
C SER A 441 -12.64 3.07 -13.93
N GLU A 442 -12.32 3.74 -12.82
CA GLU A 442 -12.73 5.10 -12.46
C GLU A 442 -11.99 6.23 -13.23
N TYR A 443 -10.73 6.02 -13.65
CA TYR A 443 -9.83 7.10 -14.13
C TYR A 443 -9.13 6.81 -15.48
N TYR A 444 -9.72 5.99 -16.34
CA TYR A 444 -9.12 5.53 -17.60
C TYR A 444 -8.53 6.63 -18.54
N HIS A 445 -8.97 7.88 -18.42
CA HIS A 445 -8.49 9.01 -19.25
C HIS A 445 -7.71 10.10 -18.50
N ASN A 446 -7.48 9.95 -17.19
CA ASN A 446 -6.82 10.98 -16.39
C ASN A 446 -5.47 10.47 -15.87
N PHE A 447 -4.43 10.74 -16.66
CA PHE A 447 -3.06 10.27 -16.47
C PHE A 447 -2.39 10.77 -15.18
N ASP A 448 -2.94 11.80 -14.53
CA ASP A 448 -2.27 12.54 -13.47
C ASP A 448 -2.46 11.94 -12.06
N PHE A 449 -3.16 10.80 -11.90
CA PHE A 449 -3.63 10.35 -10.57
C PHE A 449 -3.25 8.92 -10.12
N THR A 450 -2.53 8.14 -10.93
CA THR A 450 -2.44 6.68 -10.73
C THR A 450 -1.02 6.15 -10.58
N CYS A 451 -0.33 6.50 -9.49
CA CYS A 451 0.95 5.85 -9.12
C CYS A 451 0.75 4.50 -8.43
N ALA A 452 1.50 3.47 -8.85
CA ALA A 452 1.59 2.20 -8.14
C ALA A 452 2.33 2.36 -6.80
N HIS A 453 1.66 2.86 -5.77
CA HIS A 453 2.28 3.04 -4.47
C HIS A 453 2.60 1.70 -3.81
N GLY A 454 3.86 1.49 -3.45
CA GLY A 454 4.28 0.37 -2.62
C GLY A 454 3.94 0.62 -1.15
N ILE A 455 4.59 1.60 -0.54
CA ILE A 455 4.26 2.13 0.80
C ILE A 455 3.95 3.63 0.65
N LYS A 456 2.80 4.07 1.17
CA LYS A 456 2.36 5.46 1.17
C LYS A 456 2.17 5.97 2.60
N LEU A 457 2.75 7.14 2.90
CA LEU A 457 2.44 7.96 4.06
C LEU A 457 1.73 9.22 3.58
N GLU A 458 0.55 9.54 4.11
CA GLU A 458 -0.25 10.68 3.62
C GLU A 458 -0.90 11.49 4.73
N ASN A 459 -0.93 12.81 4.54
CA ASN A 459 -1.44 13.81 5.49
C ASN A 459 -0.62 13.84 6.79
N ASN A 460 -1.25 14.11 7.94
CA ASN A 460 -0.57 14.23 9.24
C ASN A 460 -0.10 12.87 9.79
N ILE A 461 1.20 12.59 9.71
CA ILE A 461 1.81 11.34 10.19
C ILE A 461 2.75 11.63 11.36
N GLU A 462 2.63 10.88 12.46
CA GLU A 462 3.42 11.09 13.68
C GLU A 462 4.00 9.77 14.20
N ASP A 463 5.25 9.78 14.66
CA ASP A 463 5.89 8.64 15.33
C ASP A 463 5.80 7.34 14.51
N VAL A 464 6.09 7.42 13.20
CA VAL A 464 6.03 6.28 12.29
C VAL A 464 7.41 5.76 11.96
N THR A 465 7.60 4.44 12.06
CA THR A 465 8.81 3.75 11.58
C THR A 465 8.47 2.76 10.47
N VAL A 466 9.12 2.91 9.32
CA VAL A 466 9.07 1.99 8.18
C VAL A 466 10.40 1.26 8.07
N MET A 467 10.47 -0.05 8.34
CA MET A 467 11.75 -0.76 8.39
C MET A 467 11.75 -2.19 7.87
N GLY A 468 12.84 -2.60 7.20
CA GLY A 468 13.06 -3.99 6.82
C GLY A 468 12.13 -4.51 5.71
N ASN A 469 11.37 -3.63 5.06
CA ASN A 469 10.42 -4.01 4.02
C ASN A 469 11.15 -4.23 2.69
N ILE A 470 10.62 -5.13 1.87
CA ILE A 470 11.01 -5.30 0.47
C ILE A 470 9.81 -4.91 -0.39
N VAL A 471 9.97 -3.87 -1.19
CA VAL A 471 8.87 -3.26 -1.95
C VAL A 471 9.26 -3.18 -3.42
N ASP A 472 8.56 -3.92 -4.27
CA ASP A 472 8.69 -3.89 -5.72
C ASP A 472 7.43 -3.24 -6.32
N SER A 473 7.63 -2.14 -7.02
CA SER A 473 6.56 -1.40 -7.67
C SER A 473 6.80 -1.26 -9.17
N SER A 474 5.75 -1.61 -9.92
CA SER A 474 5.73 -1.49 -11.37
C SER A 474 4.35 -1.11 -11.86
N THR A 475 4.27 -0.62 -13.09
CA THR A 475 3.01 -0.17 -13.69
C THR A 475 2.76 -0.73 -15.09
N GLY A 476 1.49 -0.71 -15.48
CA GLY A 476 1.06 -0.94 -16.85
C GLY A 476 1.02 0.34 -17.71
N PRO A 477 0.46 0.25 -18.92
CA PRO A 477 0.10 1.42 -19.73
C PRO A 477 -0.80 2.41 -18.96
N LEU A 478 -0.81 3.67 -19.39
CA LEU A 478 -1.77 4.71 -18.95
C LEU A 478 -1.84 4.98 -17.42
N THR A 479 -0.82 4.58 -16.65
CA THR A 479 -0.72 4.83 -15.20
C THR A 479 0.51 5.64 -14.87
N TRP A 480 0.43 6.50 -13.85
CA TRP A 480 1.59 7.19 -13.28
C TRP A 480 2.55 6.17 -12.66
N GLY A 481 3.86 6.24 -12.88
CA GLY A 481 4.70 5.02 -12.81
C GLY A 481 4.92 4.42 -11.41
N GLY A 482 5.83 3.43 -11.35
CA GLY A 482 6.13 2.70 -10.12
C GLY A 482 6.68 3.63 -9.04
N CYS A 483 6.13 3.54 -7.83
CA CYS A 483 6.50 4.35 -6.69
C CYS A 483 6.53 3.48 -5.41
N PRO A 484 7.61 2.75 -5.16
CA PRO A 484 7.68 1.84 -4.02
C PRO A 484 7.67 2.58 -2.67
N LEU A 485 8.15 3.84 -2.61
CA LEU A 485 8.00 4.72 -1.44
C LEU A 485 7.34 6.06 -1.84
N ASN A 486 6.21 6.41 -1.23
CA ASN A 486 5.53 7.70 -1.40
C ASN A 486 5.33 8.38 -0.03
N ILE A 487 5.82 9.60 0.12
CA ILE A 487 5.71 10.40 1.34
C ILE A 487 4.98 11.71 1.00
N GLY A 488 3.66 11.71 1.16
CA GLY A 488 2.78 12.85 0.92
C GLY A 488 2.22 13.47 2.20
N VAL A 489 3.11 13.93 3.07
CA VAL A 489 2.77 14.30 4.46
C VAL A 489 2.58 15.81 4.66
N ASP A 490 1.69 16.18 5.58
CA ASP A 490 1.35 17.58 5.87
C ASP A 490 2.31 18.22 6.90
N GLU A 491 2.21 19.54 7.09
CA GLU A 491 3.10 20.37 7.94
C GLU A 491 3.12 20.00 9.42
N ASN A 492 2.15 19.21 9.90
CA ASN A 492 2.11 18.77 11.30
C ASN A 492 2.77 17.39 11.50
N SER A 493 3.31 16.80 10.43
CA SER A 493 3.92 15.47 10.48
C SER A 493 5.30 15.53 11.11
N ARG A 494 5.64 14.53 11.92
CA ARG A 494 6.87 14.54 12.73
C ARG A 494 7.33 13.16 13.15
N ASN A 495 8.59 13.04 13.56
CA ASN A 495 9.21 11.78 14.00
C ASN A 495 8.97 10.60 13.03
N ILE A 496 9.24 10.80 11.73
CA ILE A 496 9.09 9.74 10.73
C ILE A 496 10.47 9.17 10.43
N THR A 497 10.62 7.85 10.53
CA THR A 497 11.87 7.15 10.18
C THR A 497 11.61 6.06 9.15
N VAL A 498 12.29 6.14 8.00
CA VAL A 498 12.27 5.10 6.95
C VAL A 498 13.66 4.49 6.87
N GLN A 499 13.83 3.26 7.34
CA GLN A 499 15.17 2.68 7.48
C GLN A 499 15.34 1.23 7.04
N ASN A 500 16.50 0.88 6.49
CA ASN A 500 16.85 -0.51 6.17
C ASN A 500 15.81 -1.24 5.31
N ASN A 501 15.18 -0.54 4.37
CA ASN A 501 14.24 -1.13 3.40
C ASN A 501 14.91 -1.31 2.04
N THR A 502 14.33 -2.18 1.22
CA THR A 502 14.66 -2.31 -0.21
C THR A 502 13.46 -1.84 -1.04
N PHE A 503 13.67 -0.80 -1.84
CA PHE A 503 12.66 -0.21 -2.71
C PHE A 503 13.07 -0.38 -4.18
N ILE A 504 12.24 -1.05 -4.97
CA ILE A 504 12.49 -1.36 -6.39
C ILE A 504 11.39 -0.72 -7.21
N SER A 505 11.79 0.08 -8.20
CA SER A 505 10.89 0.74 -9.14
C SER A 505 11.27 0.34 -10.56
N GLU A 506 10.35 -0.29 -11.29
CA GLU A 506 10.59 -0.71 -12.67
C GLU A 506 9.67 0.01 -13.65
N TYR A 507 10.25 0.85 -14.50
CA TYR A 507 9.60 1.32 -15.71
C TYR A 507 9.57 0.18 -16.75
N ARG A 508 8.35 -0.24 -17.14
CA ARG A 508 8.10 -1.34 -18.09
C ARG A 508 7.71 -0.84 -19.47
N GLU A 509 8.02 -1.62 -20.50
CA GLU A 509 7.67 -1.29 -21.89
C GLU A 509 6.15 -1.29 -22.07
N GLY A 510 5.63 -0.24 -22.71
CA GLY A 510 4.21 0.02 -22.83
C GLY A 510 3.64 0.90 -21.70
N SER A 511 4.38 1.16 -20.62
CA SER A 511 4.00 2.18 -19.64
C SER A 511 4.18 3.57 -20.25
N GLU A 512 3.22 4.48 -20.06
CA GLU A 512 3.33 5.84 -20.60
C GLU A 512 3.98 6.83 -19.61
N SER A 513 4.09 6.46 -18.32
CA SER A 513 4.51 7.40 -17.26
C SER A 513 5.94 7.20 -16.73
N GLU A 514 6.31 7.97 -15.73
CA GLU A 514 7.60 8.06 -15.05
C GLU A 514 7.61 7.09 -13.86
N SER A 515 8.65 6.27 -13.73
CA SER A 515 8.86 5.40 -12.55
C SER A 515 9.94 5.99 -11.65
N PHE A 516 9.69 6.10 -10.35
CA PHE A 516 10.64 6.65 -9.38
C PHE A 516 10.82 5.71 -8.19
N ALA A 517 12.03 5.63 -7.63
CA ALA A 517 12.28 4.82 -6.43
C ALA A 517 11.65 5.45 -5.17
N SER A 518 11.50 6.77 -5.15
CA SER A 518 10.85 7.50 -4.07
C SER A 518 10.16 8.77 -4.55
N ALA A 519 9.03 9.13 -3.94
CA ALA A 519 8.32 10.38 -4.15
C ALA A 519 8.04 11.13 -2.86
N PHE A 520 8.22 12.44 -2.91
CA PHE A 520 7.97 13.38 -1.82
C PHE A 520 6.96 14.42 -2.27
N LEU A 521 5.81 14.41 -1.62
CA LEU A 521 4.63 15.22 -1.89
C LEU A 521 4.22 15.96 -0.61
N ALA A 522 5.21 16.50 0.10
CA ALA A 522 5.05 17.03 1.45
C ALA A 522 4.84 18.56 1.50
N TYR A 523 4.34 19.06 2.62
CA TYR A 523 4.13 20.51 2.84
C TYR A 523 4.65 20.92 4.22
N GLY A 524 5.44 22.00 4.31
CA GLY A 524 5.96 22.54 5.58
C GLY A 524 7.33 22.02 6.00
N ASP A 525 7.56 22.00 7.32
CA ASP A 525 8.81 21.56 7.97
C ASP A 525 8.86 20.03 8.07
N HIS A 526 9.89 19.43 7.47
CA HIS A 526 10.14 17.99 7.48
C HIS A 526 11.53 17.66 8.03
N SER A 527 12.10 18.51 8.89
CA SER A 527 13.40 18.27 9.54
C SER A 527 13.42 17.04 10.45
N GLU A 528 12.25 16.58 10.91
CA GLU A 528 12.09 15.36 11.72
C GLU A 528 11.83 14.09 10.86
N LEU A 529 11.93 14.18 9.53
CA LEU A 529 11.89 13.03 8.63
C LEU A 529 13.31 12.52 8.36
N LEU A 530 13.57 11.28 8.80
CA LEU A 530 14.82 10.56 8.62
C LEU A 530 14.64 9.38 7.66
N ILE A 531 15.49 9.33 6.63
CA ILE A 531 15.50 8.25 5.65
C ILE A 531 16.89 7.66 5.62
N GLU A 532 17.08 6.45 6.15
CA GLU A 532 18.41 5.91 6.38
C GLU A 532 18.66 4.45 6.03
N GLY A 533 19.85 4.13 5.51
CA GLY A 533 20.25 2.73 5.32
C GLY A 533 19.38 1.95 4.33
N ASN A 534 18.61 2.61 3.46
CA ASN A 534 17.75 1.95 2.48
C ASN A 534 18.49 1.71 1.16
N ASP A 535 18.10 0.65 0.46
CA ASP A 535 18.53 0.35 -0.90
C ASP A 535 17.40 0.70 -1.89
N PHE A 536 17.67 1.63 -2.80
CA PHE A 536 16.76 2.08 -3.83
C PHE A 536 17.23 1.63 -5.21
N TYR A 537 16.35 1.01 -5.98
CA TYR A 537 16.62 0.54 -7.33
C TYR A 537 15.63 1.17 -8.31
N SER A 538 16.14 1.74 -9.41
CA SER A 538 15.28 2.26 -10.48
C SER A 538 15.97 2.24 -11.83
N ASN A 539 15.21 2.04 -12.90
CA ASN A 539 15.70 2.18 -14.28
C ASN A 539 15.25 3.49 -14.96
N HIS A 540 14.73 4.44 -14.18
CA HIS A 540 14.20 5.71 -14.70
C HIS A 540 14.50 6.91 -13.79
N LEU A 541 13.88 7.03 -12.62
CA LEU A 541 14.15 8.09 -11.63
C LEU A 541 14.46 7.52 -10.26
N PHE A 542 15.34 8.16 -9.49
CA PHE A 542 15.50 7.83 -8.07
C PHE A 542 14.53 8.62 -7.19
N TYR A 543 14.50 9.94 -7.38
CA TYR A 543 13.78 10.84 -6.50
C TYR A 543 12.84 11.74 -7.28
N TYR A 544 11.60 11.82 -6.81
CA TYR A 544 10.58 12.72 -7.33
C TYR A 544 10.11 13.67 -6.22
N THR A 545 9.97 14.96 -6.52
CA THR A 545 9.33 15.90 -5.60
C THR A 545 8.38 16.86 -6.30
N SER A 546 7.22 17.03 -5.66
CA SER A 546 6.20 18.03 -5.98
C SER A 546 5.68 18.75 -4.74
N ALA A 547 6.61 19.12 -3.87
CA ALA A 547 6.35 19.46 -2.48
C ALA A 547 6.82 20.88 -2.13
N THR A 548 6.20 21.51 -1.12
CA THR A 548 6.72 22.74 -0.50
C THR A 548 7.35 22.37 0.83
N ILE A 549 8.63 22.03 0.79
CA ILE A 549 9.44 21.52 1.89
C ILE A 549 10.40 22.62 2.35
N ASP A 550 10.25 23.04 3.61
CA ASP A 550 11.06 24.08 4.25
C ASP A 550 10.99 23.97 5.78
N PRO A 551 12.02 23.42 6.46
CA PRO A 551 13.19 22.69 5.92
C PRO A 551 12.88 21.24 5.49
N GLY A 552 13.83 20.61 4.78
CA GLY A 552 13.70 19.26 4.25
C GLY A 552 14.27 18.11 5.08
N PRO A 553 14.09 16.86 4.59
CA PRO A 553 14.48 15.66 5.33
C PRO A 553 15.99 15.42 5.36
N LEU A 554 16.42 14.59 6.32
CA LEU A 554 17.75 13.99 6.33
C LEU A 554 17.71 12.63 5.63
N ILE A 555 18.41 12.53 4.51
CA ILE A 555 18.55 11.32 3.69
C ILE A 555 19.97 10.78 3.89
N GLN A 556 20.17 9.85 4.83
CA GLN A 556 21.50 9.42 5.23
C GLN A 556 21.84 7.95 4.98
N SER A 557 23.07 7.65 4.58
CA SER A 557 23.57 6.26 4.47
C SER A 557 22.71 5.36 3.57
N ASN A 558 22.00 5.91 2.59
CA ASN A 558 21.23 5.13 1.63
C ASN A 558 22.08 4.78 0.39
N THR A 559 21.69 3.74 -0.34
CA THR A 559 22.28 3.40 -1.64
C THR A 559 21.20 3.51 -2.72
N PHE A 560 21.47 4.28 -3.77
CA PHE A 560 20.62 4.34 -4.95
C PHE A 560 21.35 3.71 -6.15
N THR A 561 20.80 2.63 -6.70
CA THR A 561 21.42 1.86 -7.79
C THR A 561 20.58 1.92 -9.06
N ARG A 562 21.19 2.42 -10.14
CA ARG A 562 20.56 2.47 -11.46
C ARG A 562 20.51 1.07 -12.04
N THR A 563 19.33 0.66 -12.49
CA THR A 563 19.09 -0.65 -13.09
C THR A 563 18.88 -0.55 -14.60
N TYR A 564 19.07 -1.67 -15.30
CA TYR A 564 19.01 -1.76 -16.75
C TYR A 564 18.03 -2.86 -17.21
N PRO A 565 17.48 -2.78 -18.43
CA PRO A 565 17.66 -1.72 -19.42
C PRO A 565 16.85 -0.46 -19.08
N GLU A 566 17.41 0.69 -19.39
CA GLU A 566 16.66 1.95 -19.50
C GLU A 566 15.72 1.88 -20.68
N ARG A 567 14.46 2.26 -20.44
CA ARG A 567 13.46 2.38 -21.51
C ARG A 567 12.97 3.83 -21.69
N LYS A 568 13.39 4.73 -20.81
CA LYS A 568 13.27 6.19 -20.87
C LYS A 568 14.60 6.83 -20.40
N PRO A 569 14.86 8.11 -20.71
CA PRO A 569 16.03 8.82 -20.19
C PRO A 569 16.03 8.80 -18.66
N PHE A 570 17.15 8.38 -18.09
CA PHE A 570 17.34 8.36 -16.65
C PHE A 570 17.68 9.76 -16.12
N HIS A 571 17.15 10.11 -14.95
CA HIS A 571 17.58 11.26 -14.15
C HIS A 571 17.64 10.91 -12.65
N THR A 572 18.52 11.55 -11.89
CA THR A 572 18.62 11.32 -10.43
C THR A 572 17.42 11.91 -9.71
N ILE A 573 17.13 13.20 -9.94
CA ILE A 573 16.09 13.95 -9.23
C ILE A 573 15.17 14.65 -10.24
N LEU A 574 13.86 14.47 -10.08
CA LEU A 574 12.82 15.21 -10.80
C LEU A 574 12.13 16.21 -9.86
N PHE A 575 12.14 17.48 -10.27
CA PHE A 575 11.36 18.57 -9.68
C PHE A 575 10.18 18.95 -10.59
N GLU A 576 8.96 18.81 -10.10
CA GLU A 576 7.74 19.11 -10.87
C GLU A 576 6.65 19.72 -9.97
N GLY A 577 5.86 20.69 -10.45
CA GLY A 577 4.64 21.14 -9.76
C GLY A 577 4.40 22.65 -9.74
N TRP A 578 3.31 23.06 -9.07
CA TRP A 578 2.82 24.44 -8.97
C TRP A 578 3.19 25.09 -7.62
N HIS A 579 4.08 26.07 -7.62
CA HIS A 579 4.50 26.90 -6.45
C HIS A 579 5.19 26.14 -5.30
N GLN A 580 6.47 25.79 -5.48
CA GLN A 580 7.18 24.91 -4.55
C GLN A 580 8.55 25.44 -4.12
N HIS A 581 8.87 25.26 -2.82
CA HIS A 581 10.20 25.42 -2.22
C HIS A 581 10.69 24.03 -1.83
N PHE A 582 11.92 23.67 -2.17
CA PHE A 582 12.56 22.44 -1.70
C PHE A 582 13.89 22.82 -1.09
N VAL A 583 13.91 23.21 0.18
CA VAL A 583 15.10 23.82 0.78
C VAL A 583 15.60 23.01 1.97
N GLU A 584 16.89 23.16 2.26
CA GLU A 584 17.55 22.53 3.41
C GLU A 584 17.42 20.99 3.46
N THR A 585 17.24 20.33 2.31
CA THR A 585 17.33 18.85 2.25
C THR A 585 18.78 18.41 2.29
N ARG A 586 19.09 17.35 3.03
CA ARG A 586 20.48 16.89 3.19
C ARG A 586 20.66 15.42 2.83
N PHE A 587 21.53 15.16 1.87
CA PHE A 587 22.05 13.84 1.58
C PHE A 587 23.37 13.64 2.32
N LEU A 588 23.40 12.75 3.32
CA LEU A 588 24.60 12.51 4.13
C LEU A 588 25.06 11.07 3.99
N ASN A 589 26.27 10.82 3.50
CA ASN A 589 26.79 9.47 3.30
C ASN A 589 25.89 8.60 2.37
N THR A 590 25.14 9.22 1.47
CA THR A 590 24.26 8.51 0.53
C THR A 590 25.00 8.28 -0.79
N THR A 591 25.05 7.03 -1.24
CA THR A 591 25.79 6.61 -2.45
C THR A 591 24.86 6.51 -3.66
N LEU A 592 25.32 7.02 -4.81
CA LEU A 592 24.67 6.85 -6.11
C LEU A 592 25.51 5.94 -7.01
N GLU A 593 24.95 4.83 -7.47
CA GLU A 593 25.59 3.92 -8.42
C GLU A 593 25.01 4.09 -9.82
N GLY A 594 25.80 4.63 -10.75
CA GLY A 594 25.39 4.86 -12.14
C GLY A 594 24.59 6.16 -12.36
N ALA A 595 24.65 7.09 -11.40
CA ALA A 595 24.00 8.39 -11.44
C ALA A 595 24.86 9.45 -10.72
N GLU A 596 24.47 10.72 -10.81
CA GLU A 596 25.17 11.85 -10.20
C GLU A 596 24.14 12.81 -9.56
N TYR A 597 24.47 13.43 -8.43
CA TYR A 597 23.56 14.36 -7.74
C TYR A 597 23.18 15.56 -8.61
N THR A 598 24.08 15.99 -9.50
CA THR A 598 23.87 17.11 -10.44
C THR A 598 22.97 16.76 -11.64
N ASP A 599 22.53 15.50 -11.80
CA ASP A 599 21.60 15.11 -12.86
C ASP A 599 20.15 15.39 -12.45
N LEU A 600 19.72 16.63 -12.70
CA LEU A 600 18.41 17.16 -12.34
C LEU A 600 17.52 17.28 -13.58
N TYR A 601 16.27 16.83 -13.45
CA TYR A 601 15.21 17.14 -14.39
C TYR A 601 14.22 18.11 -13.76
N ILE A 602 14.18 19.34 -14.28
CA ILE A 602 13.27 20.39 -13.80
C ILE A 602 12.16 20.56 -14.83
N ASN A 603 10.96 20.07 -14.51
CA ASN A 603 9.80 20.23 -15.38
C ASN A 603 9.15 21.62 -15.14
N GLY A 604 9.68 22.63 -15.83
CA GLY A 604 9.36 24.05 -15.62
C GLY A 604 8.00 24.56 -16.12
N GLN A 605 6.98 23.70 -16.26
CA GLN A 605 5.68 24.16 -16.79
C GLN A 605 4.98 25.19 -15.90
N SER A 606 5.27 25.29 -14.60
CA SER A 606 4.68 26.32 -13.72
C SER A 606 5.18 26.36 -12.26
N GLY A 607 6.46 26.67 -12.05
CA GLY A 607 6.90 27.38 -10.83
C GLY A 607 7.42 26.56 -9.64
N VAL A 608 8.63 26.01 -9.78
CA VAL A 608 9.52 25.76 -8.63
C VAL A 608 10.23 27.07 -8.30
N TYR A 609 9.97 27.67 -7.14
CA TYR A 609 10.55 28.98 -6.84
C TYR A 609 11.96 28.86 -6.28
N GLU A 610 12.31 27.77 -5.61
CA GLU A 610 13.65 27.56 -5.07
C GLU A 610 13.87 26.07 -4.79
N TYR A 611 15.04 25.54 -5.16
CA TYR A 611 15.55 24.30 -4.61
C TYR A 611 16.91 24.57 -3.96
N ASP A 612 17.19 23.87 -2.87
CA ASP A 612 18.44 23.89 -2.12
C ASP A 612 18.58 22.52 -1.42
N TYR A 613 19.66 21.82 -1.73
CA TYR A 613 20.07 20.65 -0.99
C TYR A 613 21.59 20.58 -0.84
N SER A 614 22.03 19.90 0.21
CA SER A 614 23.45 19.65 0.48
C SER A 614 23.79 18.17 0.38
N VAL A 615 25.00 17.89 -0.11
CA VAL A 615 25.60 16.55 -0.12
C VAL A 615 26.79 16.57 0.83
N GLY A 616 26.87 15.58 1.74
CA GLY A 616 27.96 15.48 2.70
C GLY A 616 28.34 14.05 3.04
N TRP A 617 29.44 13.91 3.76
CA TRP A 617 30.10 12.63 4.04
C TRP A 617 30.64 12.60 5.47
N PHE A 618 30.82 11.40 6.03
CA PHE A 618 31.49 11.23 7.31
C PHE A 618 33.01 11.24 7.12
N LEU A 619 33.71 11.96 7.99
CA LEU A 619 35.15 11.88 8.14
C LEU A 619 35.50 11.35 9.52
N ASP A 620 36.09 10.16 9.55
CA ASP A 620 36.68 9.55 10.74
C ASP A 620 38.16 9.95 10.85
N VAL A 621 38.51 10.76 11.83
CA VAL A 621 39.91 11.14 12.09
C VAL A 621 40.47 10.31 13.24
N VAL A 622 41.55 9.58 12.95
CA VAL A 622 42.27 8.72 13.90
C VAL A 622 43.62 9.35 14.22
N ALA A 623 43.90 9.62 15.49
CA ALA A 623 45.23 10.02 15.97
C ALA A 623 45.90 8.86 16.69
N LEU A 624 47.07 8.46 16.19
CA LEU A 624 47.87 7.38 16.74
C LEU A 624 49.24 7.90 17.19
N GLY A 625 49.81 7.27 18.21
CA GLY A 625 51.12 7.56 18.74
C GLY A 625 51.88 6.28 19.03
N SER A 626 52.99 6.04 18.32
CA SER A 626 53.68 4.75 18.34
C SER A 626 52.75 3.56 18.05
N GLY A 627 51.77 3.75 17.16
CA GLY A 627 50.77 2.74 16.81
C GLY A 627 49.69 2.48 17.88
N GLN A 628 49.62 3.29 18.94
CA GLN A 628 48.56 3.24 19.95
C GLN A 628 47.62 4.44 19.82
N PRO A 629 46.33 4.30 20.15
CA PRO A 629 45.41 5.43 20.12
C PRO A 629 45.81 6.60 21.02
N LEU A 630 45.69 7.83 20.50
CA LEU A 630 45.93 9.06 21.26
C LEU A 630 44.62 9.75 21.61
N GLN A 631 44.25 9.70 22.88
CA GLN A 631 43.14 10.48 23.42
C GLN A 631 43.50 11.96 23.55
N ASN A 632 42.53 12.84 23.28
CA ASN A 632 42.65 14.29 23.40
C ASN A 632 43.57 14.96 22.37
N ALA A 633 43.83 14.32 21.22
CA ALA A 633 44.38 15.04 20.07
C ALA A 633 43.33 16.02 19.56
N ASN A 634 43.70 17.29 19.40
CA ASN A 634 42.81 18.36 18.94
C ASN A 634 42.72 18.31 17.41
N ILE A 635 41.51 18.25 16.88
CA ILE A 635 41.23 18.24 15.45
C ILE A 635 40.52 19.55 15.07
N GLN A 636 41.02 20.23 14.05
CA GLN A 636 40.43 21.42 13.43
C GLN A 636 40.29 21.20 11.94
N ILE A 637 39.10 21.47 11.39
CA ILE A 637 38.83 21.29 9.96
C ILE A 637 38.39 22.62 9.38
N HIS A 638 39.07 23.05 8.32
CA HIS A 638 38.67 24.21 7.53
C HIS A 638 38.21 23.76 6.14
N ASP A 639 37.17 24.40 5.62
CA ASP A 639 36.67 24.16 4.26
C ASP A 639 37.55 24.82 3.18
N ALA A 640 37.14 24.71 1.91
CA ALA A 640 37.80 25.32 0.77
C ALA A 640 37.85 26.87 0.84
N TYR A 641 36.95 27.50 1.61
CA TYR A 641 36.92 28.94 1.86
C TYR A 641 37.81 29.36 3.04
N SER A 642 38.47 28.40 3.69
CA SER A 642 39.27 28.56 4.91
C SER A 642 38.44 28.92 6.15
N ASP A 643 37.14 28.67 6.13
CA ASP A 643 36.27 28.81 7.29
C ASP A 643 36.39 27.57 8.18
N LEU A 644 36.45 27.77 9.50
CA LEU A 644 36.53 26.68 10.47
C LEU A 644 35.15 26.02 10.62
N VAL A 645 34.99 24.82 10.09
CA VAL A 645 33.71 24.08 10.09
C VAL A 645 33.59 23.04 11.21
N PHE A 646 34.72 22.56 11.74
CA PHE A 646 34.72 21.61 12.85
C PHE A 646 35.90 21.83 13.80
N THR A 647 35.65 21.64 15.10
CA THR A 647 36.69 21.52 16.13
C THR A 647 36.27 20.46 17.14
N GLY A 648 37.18 19.53 17.45
CA GLY A 648 36.90 18.43 18.37
C GLY A 648 38.17 17.81 18.93
N THR A 649 38.00 16.80 19.78
CA THR A 649 39.13 16.04 20.33
C THR A 649 38.88 14.56 20.22
N THR A 650 39.93 13.79 19.94
CA THR A 650 39.85 12.33 19.86
C THR A 650 39.47 11.69 21.20
N ASN A 651 38.66 10.63 21.15
CA ASN A 651 38.23 9.82 22.29
C ASN A 651 39.33 8.84 22.76
N GLU A 652 39.00 7.92 23.67
CA GLU A 652 39.95 6.90 24.20
C GLU A 652 40.49 5.95 23.12
N GLU A 653 39.74 5.77 22.04
CA GLU A 653 40.14 4.98 20.86
C GLU A 653 40.92 5.83 19.84
N GLY A 654 41.29 7.06 20.20
CA GLY A 654 42.04 7.96 19.33
C GLY A 654 41.21 8.46 18.15
N ARG A 655 39.89 8.38 18.23
CA ARG A 655 38.96 8.68 17.13
C ARG A 655 38.12 9.92 17.41
N VAL A 656 37.85 10.69 16.36
CA VAL A 656 36.75 11.66 16.32
C VAL A 656 36.09 11.58 14.96
N GLN A 657 34.76 11.52 14.93
CA GLN A 657 33.97 11.49 13.72
C GLN A 657 33.22 12.82 13.59
N THR A 658 33.13 13.33 12.37
CA THR A 658 32.28 14.48 12.02
C THR A 658 31.70 14.28 10.64
N ASP A 659 30.58 14.94 10.36
CA ASP A 659 30.05 15.11 9.02
C ASP A 659 30.62 16.38 8.38
N LEU A 660 30.87 16.33 7.08
CA LEU A 660 31.37 17.45 6.28
C LEU A 660 30.53 17.55 5.00
N THR A 661 30.00 18.74 4.70
CA THR A 661 29.27 19.01 3.46
C THR A 661 30.27 19.11 2.31
N GLU A 662 30.18 18.26 1.29
CA GLU A 662 31.01 18.39 0.08
C GLU A 662 30.61 19.64 -0.71
N PHE A 663 29.32 19.76 -1.01
CA PHE A 663 28.76 20.88 -1.74
C PHE A 663 27.30 21.14 -1.36
N GLU A 664 26.86 22.36 -1.64
CA GLU A 664 25.45 22.78 -1.65
C GLU A 664 25.08 23.11 -3.09
N LEU A 665 23.91 22.65 -3.52
CA LEU A 665 23.36 22.92 -4.83
C LEU A 665 22.02 23.62 -4.66
N SER A 666 21.92 24.84 -5.19
CA SER A 666 20.72 25.65 -5.11
C SER A 666 20.39 26.33 -6.44
N GLY A 667 19.13 26.69 -6.62
CA GLY A 667 18.66 27.34 -7.84
C GLY A 667 17.16 27.63 -7.85
N TYR A 668 16.70 28.19 -8.97
CA TYR A 668 15.32 28.65 -9.19
C TYR A 668 14.76 28.01 -10.48
N ALA A 669 13.44 27.87 -10.63
CA ALA A 669 12.88 27.37 -11.89
C ALA A 669 13.41 28.16 -13.09
N ASN A 670 14.04 27.44 -14.01
CA ASN A 670 14.55 27.92 -15.30
C ASN A 670 15.79 28.84 -15.25
N THR A 671 16.49 28.99 -14.12
CA THR A 671 17.72 29.80 -14.03
C THR A 671 18.79 29.19 -13.12
N PHE A 672 20.04 29.52 -13.47
CA PHE A 672 21.33 29.15 -12.86
C PHE A 672 21.30 28.35 -11.55
N GLU A 673 21.85 27.14 -11.66
CA GLU A 673 22.40 26.33 -10.58
C GLU A 673 23.62 27.07 -9.98
N GLU A 674 23.59 27.35 -8.69
CA GLU A 674 24.77 27.68 -7.91
C GLU A 674 25.23 26.40 -7.20
N ILE A 675 26.48 26.00 -7.45
CA ILE A 675 27.12 24.90 -6.73
C ILE A 675 28.21 25.52 -5.87
N LEU A 676 28.01 25.52 -4.56
CA LEU A 676 28.99 25.95 -3.57
C LEU A 676 29.79 24.73 -3.12
N MET A 677 31.03 24.62 -3.58
CA MET A 677 31.94 23.52 -3.22
C MET A 677 32.72 23.86 -1.95
N TYR A 678 32.53 23.08 -0.89
CA TYR A 678 33.27 23.20 0.39
C TYR A 678 34.47 22.26 0.46
N SER A 679 34.46 21.19 -0.34
CA SER A 679 35.61 20.30 -0.58
C SER A 679 36.64 20.96 -1.50
N PRO A 680 37.97 20.76 -1.32
CA PRO A 680 38.60 19.92 -0.30
C PRO A 680 38.78 20.61 1.05
N PHE A 681 38.86 19.82 2.11
CA PHE A 681 39.03 20.25 3.49
C PHE A 681 40.48 20.20 3.95
N ARG A 682 40.90 21.18 4.76
CA ARG A 682 42.15 21.13 5.50
C ARG A 682 41.91 20.63 6.92
N VAL A 683 42.32 19.39 7.19
CA VAL A 683 42.22 18.75 8.50
C VAL A 683 43.55 18.93 9.23
N THR A 684 43.54 19.61 10.36
CA THR A 684 44.71 19.80 11.24
C THR A 684 44.52 18.99 12.50
N ALA A 685 45.52 18.17 12.85
CA ALA A 685 45.56 17.43 14.09
C ALA A 685 46.74 17.91 14.94
N THR A 686 46.49 18.16 16.22
CA THR A 686 47.50 18.63 17.18
C THR A 686 47.51 17.75 18.41
N TYR A 687 48.69 17.25 18.79
CA TYR A 687 48.89 16.51 20.04
C TYR A 687 50.15 16.99 20.75
N GLY A 688 50.00 17.54 21.95
CA GLY A 688 51.12 18.16 22.67
C GLY A 688 51.63 19.40 21.93
N ALA A 689 52.88 19.36 21.46
CA ALA A 689 53.50 20.43 20.68
C ALA A 689 53.55 20.13 19.16
N ASP A 690 53.17 18.91 18.77
CA ASP A 690 53.22 18.46 17.39
C ASP A 690 51.91 18.80 16.68
N GLU A 691 52.01 19.32 15.46
CA GLU A 691 50.89 19.66 14.59
C GLU A 691 51.14 19.04 13.21
N GLN A 692 50.14 18.35 12.68
CA GLN A 692 50.12 17.80 11.33
C GLN A 692 48.84 18.29 10.64
N TYR A 693 48.87 18.38 9.31
CA TYR A 693 47.66 18.64 8.54
C TYR A 693 47.68 17.85 7.24
N GLU A 694 46.48 17.53 6.76
CA GLU A 694 46.23 16.88 5.48
C GLU A 694 45.12 17.63 4.75
N ILE A 695 45.16 17.59 3.41
CA ILE A 695 44.07 18.07 2.57
C ILE A 695 43.27 16.86 2.11
N VAL A 696 41.97 16.83 2.42
CA VAL A 696 41.07 15.72 2.11
C VAL A 696 39.96 16.23 1.20
N GLU A 697 39.89 15.66 0.00
CA GLU A 697 38.72 15.79 -0.87
C GLU A 697 37.64 14.84 -0.34
N MET A 698 36.46 15.35 -0.05
CA MET A 698 35.31 14.54 0.35
C MET A 698 34.42 14.32 -0.87
N ASP A 699 34.32 13.08 -1.33
CA ASP A 699 33.45 12.57 -2.40
C ASP A 699 32.84 11.20 -2.00
N GLU A 700 33.21 10.73 -0.81
CA GLU A 700 32.74 9.54 -0.10
C GLU A 700 33.11 9.71 1.39
N SER A 701 32.54 8.87 2.27
CA SER A 701 32.99 8.83 3.67
C SER A 701 34.40 8.21 3.78
N LYS A 702 35.27 8.83 4.59
CA LYS A 702 36.70 8.49 4.64
C LYS A 702 37.22 8.35 6.07
N GLU A 703 38.28 7.54 6.22
CA GLU A 703 39.11 7.51 7.43
C GLU A 703 40.46 8.20 7.15
N LEU A 704 40.84 9.15 8.01
CA LEU A 704 42.11 9.88 7.96
C LEU A 704 42.94 9.59 9.21
N ILE A 705 44.17 9.13 9.03
CA ILE A 705 45.05 8.72 10.13
C ILE A 705 46.23 9.69 10.28
N PHE A 706 46.38 10.30 11.46
CA PHE A 706 47.56 11.07 11.87
C PHE A 706 48.44 10.24 12.82
N GLN A 707 49.75 10.27 12.60
CA GLN A 707 50.74 9.54 13.40
C GLN A 707 51.67 10.50 14.14
N PHE A 708 51.55 10.58 15.46
CA PHE A 708 52.33 11.45 16.33
C PHE A 708 53.44 10.69 17.06
N GLY A 709 54.53 11.39 17.37
CA GLY A 709 55.72 10.81 17.97
C GLY A 709 56.65 10.15 16.96
N ASP A 710 57.93 10.12 17.33
CA ASP A 710 59.02 9.75 16.45
C ASP A 710 58.78 8.39 15.76
N THR A 711 58.66 8.41 14.43
CA THR A 711 59.28 7.34 13.64
C THR A 711 60.72 7.27 14.13
N CYS A 712 61.09 6.17 14.79
CA CYS A 712 62.39 5.97 15.45
C CYS A 712 63.50 6.73 14.71
N PRO A 713 64.24 7.67 15.35
CA PRO A 713 65.41 8.23 14.73
C PRO A 713 66.40 7.08 14.63
N VAL A 714 66.48 6.46 13.46
CA VAL A 714 67.46 5.41 13.18
C VAL A 714 68.81 6.07 13.44
N PRO A 715 69.61 5.60 14.41
CA PRO A 715 70.92 6.16 14.66
C PRO A 715 71.74 6.01 13.37
N TYR A 716 72.49 7.06 13.05
CA TYR A 716 73.21 7.35 11.82
C TYR A 716 74.24 6.31 11.28
N ASP A 717 74.14 5.02 11.58
CA ASP A 717 75.16 4.00 11.23
C ASP A 717 74.60 2.64 10.77
N TYR A 718 73.38 2.55 10.25
CA TYR A 718 72.93 1.38 9.47
C TYR A 718 72.48 1.79 8.06
N PRO A 719 72.81 1.01 7.01
CA PRO A 719 72.36 1.31 5.67
C PRO A 719 70.83 1.28 5.63
N PRO A 720 70.19 2.14 4.83
CA PRO A 720 68.73 2.21 4.75
C PRO A 720 68.21 0.80 4.48
N CYS A 721 67.15 0.42 5.20
CA CYS A 721 66.40 -0.82 4.96
C CYS A 721 66.25 -0.98 3.44
N GLY A 722 67.01 -1.93 2.88
CA GLY A 722 67.14 -2.05 1.45
C GLY A 722 65.82 -2.53 0.89
N CYS A 723 65.29 -1.81 -0.09
CA CYS A 723 64.28 -2.37 -0.97
C CYS A 723 64.80 -3.73 -1.46
N MET A 724 64.06 -4.81 -1.21
CA MET A 724 64.42 -6.14 -1.69
C MET A 724 64.60 -6.06 -3.21
N THR A 725 65.82 -6.20 -3.69
CA THR A 725 66.13 -6.09 -5.11
C THR A 725 65.59 -7.32 -5.84
N THR A 726 65.33 -7.21 -7.14
CA THR A 726 64.95 -8.37 -7.97
C THR A 726 66.01 -9.48 -7.91
N GLU A 727 67.26 -9.11 -7.64
CA GLU A 727 68.37 -10.04 -7.40
C GLU A 727 68.24 -10.79 -6.06
N GLU A 728 67.76 -10.13 -5.00
CA GLU A 728 67.50 -10.76 -3.69
C GLU A 728 66.30 -11.70 -3.71
N VAL A 729 65.21 -11.34 -4.42
CA VAL A 729 64.08 -12.24 -4.67
C VAL A 729 64.53 -13.47 -5.46
N THR A 730 65.39 -13.28 -6.47
CA THR A 730 65.96 -14.38 -7.24
C THR A 730 66.86 -15.26 -6.37
N ASN A 731 67.67 -14.68 -5.50
CA ASN A 731 68.54 -15.40 -4.57
C ASN A 731 67.74 -16.18 -3.51
N ALA A 732 66.62 -15.63 -3.02
CA ALA A 732 65.72 -16.33 -2.11
C ALA A 732 65.06 -17.55 -2.80
N ILE A 733 64.59 -17.40 -4.03
CA ILE A 733 64.04 -18.50 -4.83
C ILE A 733 65.10 -19.59 -5.06
N VAL A 734 66.33 -19.20 -5.41
CA VAL A 734 67.46 -20.13 -5.61
C VAL A 734 67.83 -20.85 -4.31
N ALA A 735 67.83 -20.15 -3.17
CA ALA A 735 68.12 -20.75 -1.87
C ALA A 735 66.99 -21.70 -1.40
N TRP A 736 65.73 -21.49 -1.81
CA TRP A 736 64.66 -22.47 -1.58
C TRP A 736 64.83 -23.73 -2.43
N PHE A 737 65.18 -23.60 -3.71
CA PHE A 737 65.51 -24.77 -4.54
C PHE A 737 66.72 -25.56 -3.99
N ALA A 738 67.60 -24.91 -3.25
CA ALA A 738 68.72 -25.52 -2.54
C ALA A 738 68.37 -26.04 -1.12
N GLY A 739 67.13 -25.90 -0.66
CA GLY A 739 66.65 -26.35 0.66
C GLY A 739 67.09 -25.49 1.85
N GLY A 740 67.58 -24.27 1.60
CA GLY A 740 68.10 -23.35 2.62
C GLY A 740 67.05 -22.47 3.30
N ILE A 741 65.82 -22.42 2.77
CA ILE A 741 64.70 -21.63 3.32
C ILE A 741 63.37 -22.35 3.06
N SER A 742 62.38 -22.11 3.93
CA SER A 742 61.04 -22.69 3.81
C SER A 742 60.24 -21.99 2.69
N PHE A 743 59.28 -22.70 2.10
CA PHE A 743 58.40 -22.12 1.08
C PHE A 743 57.49 -21.03 1.65
N SER A 744 57.08 -21.13 2.92
CA SER A 744 56.25 -20.11 3.57
C SER A 744 56.98 -18.76 3.66
N ASN A 745 58.28 -18.76 3.98
CA ASN A 745 59.06 -17.53 4.05
C ASN A 745 59.21 -16.82 2.68
N ILE A 746 59.08 -17.57 1.56
CA ILE A 746 59.07 -16.98 0.22
C ILE A 746 57.72 -16.35 -0.10
N ILE A 747 56.62 -17.00 0.29
CA ILE A 747 55.27 -16.45 0.09
C ILE A 747 55.13 -15.15 0.88
N ASP A 748 55.55 -15.13 2.14
CA ASP A 748 55.50 -13.93 2.99
C ASP A 748 56.31 -12.78 2.36
N GLY A 749 57.50 -13.06 1.80
CA GLY A 749 58.32 -12.04 1.12
C GLY A 749 57.75 -11.55 -0.22
N LEU A 750 57.01 -12.40 -0.94
CA LEU A 750 56.37 -12.03 -2.22
C LEU A 750 55.06 -11.26 -2.01
N GLU A 751 54.32 -11.55 -0.94
CA GLU A 751 53.12 -10.79 -0.56
C GLU A 751 53.50 -9.36 -0.16
N ILE A 752 54.61 -9.16 0.56
CA ILE A 752 55.16 -7.83 0.89
C ILE A 752 55.57 -7.06 -0.39
N PHE A 753 55.98 -7.76 -1.46
CA PHE A 753 56.44 -7.15 -2.71
C PHE A 753 55.29 -6.76 -3.67
N LYS A 754 54.10 -7.35 -3.49
CA LYS A 754 52.95 -7.17 -4.40
C LYS A 754 52.38 -5.76 -4.35
N ASP A 755 52.44 -5.10 -3.20
CA ASP A 755 51.79 -3.81 -2.93
C ASP A 755 52.78 -2.61 -3.03
N GLY A 756 53.95 -2.83 -3.62
CA GLY A 756 55.05 -1.85 -3.71
C GLY A 756 56.24 -2.22 -2.83
N PRO A 757 57.32 -1.41 -2.78
CA PRO A 757 58.44 -1.67 -1.89
C PRO A 757 58.01 -1.51 -0.42
N GLY A 758 57.55 -2.61 0.19
CA GLY A 758 57.28 -2.74 1.62
C GLY A 758 58.53 -3.16 2.40
N CYS A 759 58.58 -2.77 3.68
CA CYS A 759 59.66 -3.11 4.63
C CYS A 759 59.64 -4.57 5.08
#